data_AF-Q58446-F1
#
_entry.id   AF-Q58446-F1
#
_cell.length_a   1.000
_cell.length_b   1.000
_cell.length_c   1.000
_cell.angle_alpha   90.00
_cell.angle_beta   90.00
_cell.angle_gamma   90.00
#
_symmetry.space_group_name_H-M   'P 1'
#
loop_
_entity.id
_entity.type
_entity.pdbx_description
1 polymer ?
#
loop_
_entity_poly.entity_id
_entity_poly.type
_entity_poly.pdbx_seq_one_letter_code
_entity_poly.pdbx_strand_id
1 'polypeptide(L)'
;MDMEALKQKIEGLDIPQSLKDELFEKLSKEKDLTEEMVDEIIDEVVNAYRKALVEPYEAVGIVAAQSIGEPGTQMSLPYEEKIIIKEGEFIKPVEIGKLVDEMIERFGFEKIGNSEVCDLPIDIYALSLDQDEKVHWKRIISCIRHKHNGKLIKIKTKSGREITATPYHSFVIRKDNKIIPVKGSELKIGDRIPVVKHIPANCVEAINISDYVSGNYVVDNINNKIAPKINGKSIPNNIKLDYDFGYFIGIYLAEGSVTKYFVSISNVDELILNKIRAFADKLGLNYGEYDNNNGFAESHDIRIYSSTLAEFLSNFGTSSNTKKIAEFVFGANKEFVRGLIRGYFDGDGNVNADRKVIRVTSNSKELIDGIAILLARFNIFSIKTKTKNQFVLIIPHRYAKKFHEEINFSVEKKKSELERLVSSLNDDKTYDSIDMIPSIGDALTKLGEKVDYPKVILKKFERKQKIGRATLQRHLRRIEELAVKKGVNILALKEYWLLKKAVESDVIWDEIVKIEEISCDKKYVYDISVEGLETFTTFDGVLTHNTMRTFHYAGVAEINVTLGLPRMIEIVDARKEPSTPIMTIYLKEEYKDNREKAEEIAKEIESLTLGSIAESISIDLWTQSIKVELDENRLADRGLTIDDVIEAIKKKLKVKIDVDGTTLYLKIKTPSIKALRKRIPKIKNIQLKGIPGIERVLVKKEGGEYVLYTQGSNLREVFKIDGVDTTRTITNNIIEIQEVLGIEAARNAIINEMRNTLEQQGLEVDIRHLMLVADIMTADGEVKPIGRHGVAGEKGSVLARAAFEETVKHLYAAAERGDVDKLKGVIENVIVGKPIYLGTGCVELTIDREYEEGKNMEE
;
A
#
# COMPACT_ATOMS: atom_id res chain seq x y z
N MET A 1 5.84 -43.31 -30.09
CA MET A 1 6.13 -44.31 -29.06
C MET A 1 4.96 -45.25 -28.93
N ASP A 2 5.17 -46.55 -28.67
CA ASP A 2 4.09 -47.48 -28.35
C ASP A 2 3.47 -47.11 -26.98
N MET A 3 2.14 -47.06 -26.90
CA MET A 3 1.43 -46.66 -25.68
C MET A 3 1.68 -47.62 -24.52
N GLU A 4 1.86 -48.90 -24.83
CA GLU A 4 2.19 -49.92 -23.82
C GLU A 4 3.61 -49.73 -23.28
N ALA A 5 4.57 -49.38 -24.16
CA ALA A 5 5.94 -49.07 -23.77
C ALA A 5 6.03 -47.81 -22.90
N LEU A 6 5.26 -46.76 -23.23
CA LEU A 6 5.17 -45.55 -22.39
C LEU A 6 4.66 -45.88 -20.98
N LYS A 7 3.60 -46.70 -20.90
CA LYS A 7 2.98 -47.08 -19.63
C LYS A 7 3.95 -47.88 -18.76
N GLN A 8 4.63 -48.88 -19.33
CA GLN A 8 5.65 -49.66 -18.61
C GLN A 8 6.80 -48.79 -18.10
N LYS A 9 7.25 -47.83 -18.91
CA LYS A 9 8.31 -46.90 -18.52
C LYS A 9 7.91 -46.02 -17.34
N ILE A 10 6.66 -45.54 -17.31
CA ILE A 10 6.12 -44.72 -16.23
C ILE A 10 5.84 -45.54 -14.95
N GLU A 11 5.34 -46.78 -15.08
CA GLU A 11 5.06 -47.65 -13.93
C GLU A 11 6.33 -47.95 -13.12
N GLY A 12 7.49 -48.05 -13.77
CA GLY A 12 8.80 -48.27 -13.13
C GLY A 12 9.40 -47.06 -12.40
N LEU A 13 8.80 -45.87 -12.47
CA LEU A 13 9.34 -44.66 -11.85
C LEU A 13 9.09 -44.63 -10.34
N ASP A 14 10.06 -44.12 -9.58
CA ASP A 14 9.97 -43.94 -8.13
C ASP A 14 9.31 -42.58 -7.78
N ILE A 15 8.05 -42.42 -8.19
CA ILE A 15 7.19 -41.24 -7.95
C ILE A 15 5.77 -41.69 -7.55
N PRO A 16 4.95 -40.83 -6.90
CA PRO A 16 3.59 -41.17 -6.48
C PRO A 16 2.68 -41.54 -7.66
N GLN A 17 1.72 -42.44 -7.43
CA GLN A 17 0.81 -42.92 -8.48
C GLN A 17 0.05 -41.77 -9.17
N SER A 18 -0.37 -40.73 -8.43
CA SER A 18 -1.04 -39.56 -9.01
C SER A 18 -0.18 -38.83 -10.05
N LEU A 19 1.13 -38.70 -9.80
CA LEU A 19 2.08 -38.11 -10.72
C LEU A 19 2.34 -39.02 -11.93
N LYS A 20 2.35 -40.34 -11.73
CA LYS A 20 2.42 -41.31 -12.83
C LYS A 20 1.22 -41.17 -13.78
N ASP A 21 0.03 -41.09 -13.21
CA ASP A 21 -1.22 -40.96 -13.97
C ASP A 21 -1.26 -39.62 -14.74
N GLU A 22 -0.89 -38.52 -14.09
CA GLU A 22 -0.82 -37.19 -14.72
C GLU A 22 0.24 -37.13 -15.84
N LEU A 23 1.41 -37.72 -15.60
CA LEU A 23 2.49 -37.79 -16.58
C LEU A 23 2.07 -38.62 -17.81
N PHE A 24 1.41 -39.77 -17.60
CA PHE A 24 0.87 -40.59 -18.68
C PHE A 24 -0.21 -39.83 -19.48
N GLU A 25 -1.13 -39.14 -18.80
CA GLU A 25 -2.17 -38.36 -19.47
C GLU A 25 -1.59 -37.21 -20.32
N LYS A 26 -0.58 -36.50 -19.81
CA LYS A 26 0.06 -35.40 -20.55
C LYS A 26 0.89 -35.89 -21.73
N LEU A 27 1.73 -36.90 -21.52
CA LEU A 27 2.59 -37.45 -22.58
C LEU A 27 1.77 -38.15 -23.69
N SER A 28 0.64 -38.78 -23.35
CA SER A 28 -0.22 -39.45 -24.34
C SER A 28 -1.00 -38.49 -25.25
N LYS A 29 -1.18 -37.23 -24.85
CA LYS A 29 -1.88 -36.21 -25.66
C LYS A 29 -0.98 -35.52 -26.69
N GLU A 30 0.33 -35.54 -26.48
CA GLU A 30 1.29 -34.85 -27.34
C GLU A 30 1.72 -35.74 -28.52
N LYS A 31 1.48 -35.27 -29.74
CA LYS A 31 1.71 -36.07 -30.97
C LYS A 31 3.14 -35.97 -31.52
N ASP A 32 3.90 -34.96 -31.11
CA ASP A 32 5.18 -34.58 -31.72
C ASP A 32 6.41 -34.93 -30.85
N LEU A 33 6.27 -35.82 -29.87
CA LEU A 33 7.35 -36.22 -28.98
C LEU A 33 8.19 -37.36 -29.57
N THR A 34 9.50 -37.15 -29.67
CA THR A 34 10.48 -38.23 -29.92
C THR A 34 10.73 -39.03 -28.65
N GLU A 35 11.22 -40.26 -28.77
CA GLU A 35 11.55 -41.10 -27.60
C GLU A 35 12.61 -40.45 -26.70
N GLU A 36 13.61 -39.77 -27.29
CA GLU A 36 14.62 -38.99 -26.55
C GLU A 36 13.98 -37.84 -25.73
N MET A 37 13.02 -37.12 -26.32
CA MET A 37 12.32 -36.04 -25.60
C MET A 37 11.45 -36.59 -24.46
N VAL A 38 10.82 -37.75 -24.64
CA VAL A 38 10.04 -38.39 -23.57
C VAL A 38 10.95 -38.73 -22.39
N ASP A 39 12.15 -39.24 -22.67
CA ASP A 39 13.11 -39.62 -21.62
C ASP A 39 13.64 -38.41 -20.87
N GLU A 40 13.99 -37.33 -21.58
CA GLU A 40 14.38 -36.06 -20.96
C GLU A 40 13.25 -35.49 -20.07
N ILE A 41 12.00 -35.56 -20.50
CA ILE A 41 10.85 -35.09 -19.70
C ILE A 41 10.69 -35.96 -18.45
N ILE A 42 10.76 -37.29 -18.59
CA ILE A 42 10.65 -38.22 -17.47
C ILE A 42 11.77 -37.96 -16.46
N ASP A 43 13.02 -37.83 -16.91
CA ASP A 43 14.17 -37.57 -16.04
C ASP A 43 14.03 -36.22 -15.33
N GLU A 44 13.60 -35.17 -16.02
CA GLU A 44 13.38 -33.86 -15.40
C GLU A 44 12.24 -33.90 -14.38
N VAL A 45 11.15 -34.65 -14.63
CA VAL A 45 10.05 -34.84 -13.67
C VAL A 45 10.51 -35.61 -12.44
N VAL A 46 11.28 -36.69 -12.60
CA VAL A 46 11.85 -37.46 -11.48
C VAL A 46 12.84 -36.61 -10.68
N ASN A 47 13.70 -35.85 -11.36
CA ASN A 47 14.64 -34.94 -10.72
C ASN A 47 13.93 -33.81 -9.96
N ALA A 48 12.87 -33.23 -10.54
CA ALA A 48 12.05 -32.23 -9.89
C ALA A 48 11.33 -32.80 -8.66
N TYR A 49 10.78 -34.01 -8.75
CA TYR A 49 10.18 -34.71 -7.62
C TYR A 49 11.19 -34.97 -6.50
N ARG A 50 12.37 -35.51 -6.84
CA ARG A 50 13.45 -35.77 -5.87
C ARG A 50 13.94 -34.49 -5.18
N LYS A 51 14.06 -33.37 -5.92
CA LYS A 51 14.39 -32.06 -5.36
C LYS A 51 13.27 -31.48 -4.48
N ALA A 52 12.02 -31.90 -4.70
CA ALA A 52 10.87 -31.48 -3.91
C ALA A 52 10.69 -32.30 -2.62
N LEU A 53 11.33 -33.46 -2.51
CA LEU A 53 11.34 -34.25 -1.28
C LEU A 53 12.13 -33.52 -0.19
N VAL A 54 11.59 -33.55 1.02
CA VAL A 54 12.31 -33.12 2.23
C VAL A 54 13.34 -34.20 2.57
N GLU A 55 14.52 -33.80 3.04
CA GLU A 55 15.50 -34.77 3.51
C GLU A 55 14.93 -35.56 4.71
N PRO A 56 15.07 -36.90 4.74
CA PRO A 56 14.63 -37.70 5.86
C PRO A 56 15.15 -37.14 7.19
N TYR A 57 14.27 -37.05 8.19
CA TYR A 57 14.57 -36.55 9.55
C TYR A 57 14.85 -35.04 9.68
N GLU A 58 14.64 -34.27 8.62
CA GLU A 58 14.66 -32.80 8.70
C GLU A 58 13.50 -32.29 9.59
N ALA A 59 13.75 -31.21 10.33
CA ALA A 59 12.79 -30.63 11.27
C ALA A 59 11.73 -29.76 10.59
N VAL A 60 10.93 -30.36 9.69
CA VAL A 60 9.94 -29.66 8.83
C VAL A 60 8.98 -28.75 9.57
N GLY A 61 8.59 -29.10 10.80
CA GLY A 61 7.70 -28.27 11.62
C GLY A 61 8.33 -26.94 12.02
N ILE A 62 9.65 -26.92 12.29
CA ILE A 62 10.38 -25.68 12.61
C ILE A 62 10.54 -24.83 11.36
N VAL A 63 10.87 -25.45 10.22
CA VAL A 63 10.99 -24.76 8.93
C VAL A 63 9.65 -24.15 8.52
N ALA A 64 8.55 -24.88 8.68
CA ALA A 64 7.19 -24.38 8.45
C ALA A 64 6.86 -23.19 9.37
N ALA A 65 7.16 -23.31 10.66
CA ALA A 65 6.92 -22.23 11.63
C ALA A 65 7.73 -20.95 11.31
N GLN A 66 8.99 -21.09 10.90
CA GLN A 66 9.81 -19.97 10.45
C GLN A 66 9.26 -19.36 9.16
N SER A 67 8.92 -20.19 8.18
CA SER A 67 8.38 -19.76 6.88
C SER A 67 7.07 -18.99 7.01
N ILE A 68 6.23 -19.34 8.00
CA ILE A 68 4.97 -18.64 8.27
C ILE A 68 5.20 -17.41 9.17
N GLY A 69 6.13 -17.48 10.12
CA GLY A 69 6.33 -16.45 11.15
C GLY A 69 7.23 -15.28 10.74
N GLU A 70 8.24 -15.51 9.90
CA GLU A 70 9.24 -14.51 9.50
C GLU A 70 8.71 -13.42 8.54
N PRO A 71 7.86 -13.72 7.53
CA PRO A 71 7.60 -12.75 6.47
C PRO A 71 6.73 -11.55 6.88
N GLY A 72 6.05 -11.60 8.03
CA GLY A 72 5.13 -10.54 8.47
C GLY A 72 5.78 -9.29 9.07
N THR A 73 7.11 -9.16 9.10
CA THR A 73 7.79 -8.18 9.99
C THR A 73 8.84 -7.26 9.37
N GLN A 74 9.04 -7.23 8.03
CA GLN A 74 10.26 -6.64 7.45
C GLN A 74 10.07 -5.58 6.34
N MET A 75 8.93 -4.90 6.26
CA MET A 75 8.67 -3.90 5.20
C MET A 75 8.85 -2.47 5.75
N SER A 76 9.99 -1.80 5.50
CA SER A 76 10.22 -0.44 6.04
C SER A 76 11.32 0.37 5.36
N LEU A 77 11.36 1.66 5.68
CA LEU A 77 12.35 2.66 5.29
C LEU A 77 13.31 3.01 6.45
N PRO A 78 14.55 3.46 6.18
CA PRO A 78 15.45 3.94 7.22
C PRO A 78 14.98 5.28 7.82
N TYR A 79 15.52 5.64 8.99
CA TYR A 79 15.14 6.85 9.74
C TYR A 79 15.17 8.12 8.90
N GLU A 80 16.23 8.31 8.12
CA GLU A 80 16.56 9.53 7.39
C GLU A 80 15.74 9.72 6.10
N GLU A 81 15.01 8.68 5.66
CA GLU A 81 14.20 8.78 4.45
C GLU A 81 13.06 9.78 4.69
N LYS A 82 12.96 10.80 3.83
CA LYS A 82 11.96 11.85 3.98
C LYS A 82 10.70 11.45 3.21
N ILE A 83 9.54 11.70 3.80
CA ILE A 83 8.23 11.52 3.17
C ILE A 83 7.49 12.85 3.11
N ILE A 84 6.60 13.01 2.13
CA ILE A 84 5.77 14.21 2.01
C ILE A 84 4.45 13.95 2.74
N ILE A 85 4.20 14.74 3.78
CA ILE A 85 2.93 14.69 4.53
C ILE A 85 2.18 16.02 4.43
N LYS A 86 0.87 15.94 4.67
CA LYS A 86 -0.04 17.08 4.79
C LYS A 86 -0.68 17.06 6.18
N GLU A 87 -0.53 18.16 6.90
CA GLU A 87 -1.17 18.44 8.19
C GLU A 87 -2.01 19.72 8.05
N GLY A 88 -3.34 19.60 8.07
CA GLY A 88 -4.22 20.72 7.71
C GLY A 88 -3.93 21.22 6.29
N GLU A 89 -3.64 22.50 6.12
CA GLU A 89 -3.27 23.10 4.82
C GLU A 89 -1.76 23.04 4.52
N PHE A 90 -0.93 22.66 5.49
CA PHE A 90 0.52 22.66 5.34
C PHE A 90 1.00 21.33 4.77
N ILE A 91 1.78 21.41 3.69
CA ILE A 91 2.52 20.28 3.14
C ILE A 91 3.97 20.44 3.59
N LYS A 92 4.56 19.40 4.19
CA LYS A 92 5.94 19.43 4.66
C LYS A 92 6.66 18.10 4.41
N PRO A 93 7.94 18.12 4.03
CA PRO A 93 8.77 16.93 4.04
C PRO A 93 9.23 16.65 5.48
N VAL A 94 9.06 15.41 5.93
CA VAL A 94 9.47 14.99 7.28
C VAL A 94 10.26 13.69 7.18
N GLU A 95 11.32 13.56 7.98
CA GLU A 95 12.04 12.29 8.16
C GLU A 95 11.09 11.28 8.79
N ILE A 96 10.89 10.12 8.14
CA ILE A 96 9.91 9.13 8.59
C ILE A 96 10.21 8.64 10.01
N GLY A 97 11.49 8.48 10.36
CA GLY A 97 11.88 8.07 11.70
C GLY A 97 11.51 9.09 12.77
N LYS A 98 11.73 10.39 12.49
CA LYS A 98 11.33 11.48 13.38
C LYS A 98 9.81 11.51 13.57
N LEU A 99 9.04 11.41 12.47
CA LEU A 99 7.58 11.40 12.52
C LEU A 99 7.08 10.25 13.40
N VAL A 100 7.51 9.02 13.12
CA VAL A 100 7.04 7.82 13.84
C VAL A 100 7.44 7.87 15.32
N ASP A 101 8.67 8.27 15.63
CA ASP A 101 9.13 8.37 17.01
C ASP A 101 8.33 9.42 17.80
N GLU A 102 8.06 10.60 17.23
CA GLU A 102 7.23 11.65 17.83
C GLU A 102 5.78 11.17 18.07
N MET A 103 5.19 10.44 17.13
CA MET A 103 3.83 9.92 17.27
C MET A 103 3.75 8.83 18.35
N ILE A 104 4.73 7.93 18.40
CA ILE A 104 4.84 6.90 19.43
C ILE A 104 5.00 7.53 20.82
N GLU A 105 5.83 8.57 20.95
CA GLU A 105 6.01 9.29 22.21
C GLU A 105 4.71 10.01 22.64
N ARG A 106 3.97 10.58 21.68
CA ARG A 106 2.77 11.36 21.94
C ARG A 106 1.52 10.53 22.24
N PHE A 107 1.31 9.42 21.52
CA PHE A 107 0.08 8.62 21.59
C PHE A 107 0.27 7.23 22.19
N GLY A 108 1.51 6.80 22.42
CA GLY A 108 1.83 5.44 22.83
C GLY A 108 1.82 4.46 21.65
N PHE A 109 2.15 3.21 21.94
CA PHE A 109 2.23 2.14 20.94
C PHE A 109 1.79 0.81 21.51
N GLU A 110 1.27 -0.05 20.63
CA GLU A 110 1.06 -1.47 20.89
C GLU A 110 2.22 -2.27 20.30
N LYS A 111 2.78 -3.17 21.10
CA LYS A 111 3.85 -4.05 20.64
C LYS A 111 3.24 -5.31 20.02
N ILE A 112 3.48 -5.52 18.74
CA ILE A 112 3.01 -6.70 18.00
C ILE A 112 4.25 -7.39 17.41
N GLY A 113 4.66 -8.49 18.05
CA GLY A 113 5.91 -9.17 17.75
C GLY A 113 7.14 -8.28 18.01
N ASN A 114 7.96 -8.08 16.97
CA ASN A 114 9.14 -7.20 17.00
C ASN A 114 8.84 -5.76 16.55
N SER A 115 7.57 -5.46 16.28
CA SER A 115 7.11 -4.18 15.77
C SER A 115 6.37 -3.39 16.85
N GLU A 116 6.51 -2.08 16.79
CA GLU A 116 5.84 -1.11 17.66
C GLU A 116 4.90 -0.30 16.77
N VAL A 117 3.60 -0.37 17.03
CA VAL A 117 2.56 0.23 16.18
C VAL A 117 1.78 1.27 16.97
N CYS A 118 1.67 2.47 16.40
CA CYS A 118 0.96 3.61 16.97
C CYS A 118 -0.18 4.01 16.03
N ASP A 119 -1.42 3.79 16.45
CA ASP A 119 -2.58 4.28 15.72
C ASP A 119 -2.72 5.79 15.94
N LEU A 120 -2.95 6.54 14.86
CA LEU A 120 -2.99 8.00 14.89
C LEU A 120 -4.41 8.51 15.13
N PRO A 121 -4.68 9.20 16.26
CA PRO A 121 -5.98 9.85 16.49
C PRO A 121 -6.07 11.23 15.84
N ILE A 122 -5.13 11.58 14.97
CA ILE A 122 -5.04 12.89 14.29
C ILE A 122 -5.01 12.72 12.78
N ASP A 123 -5.53 13.71 12.07
CA ASP A 123 -5.62 13.68 10.61
C ASP A 123 -4.33 14.18 9.96
N ILE A 124 -3.42 13.23 9.70
CA ILE A 124 -2.25 13.44 8.84
C ILE A 124 -2.48 12.70 7.53
N TYR A 125 -2.12 13.30 6.41
CA TYR A 125 -2.31 12.72 5.09
C TYR A 125 -0.99 12.48 4.38
N ALA A 126 -0.88 11.37 3.67
CA ALA A 126 0.21 11.05 2.76
C ALA A 126 -0.29 11.03 1.31
N LEU A 127 0.61 11.37 0.39
CA LEU A 127 0.30 11.37 -1.03
C LEU A 127 0.39 9.93 -1.60
N SER A 128 -0.72 9.38 -2.10
CA SER A 128 -0.91 7.95 -2.44
C SER A 128 -1.38 7.77 -3.89
N LEU A 129 -1.08 6.62 -4.50
CA LEU A 129 -1.43 6.26 -5.88
C LEU A 129 -2.61 5.28 -5.93
N ASP A 130 -3.61 5.55 -6.77
CA ASP A 130 -4.71 4.62 -7.04
C ASP A 130 -4.45 3.74 -8.28
N GLN A 131 -5.33 2.76 -8.50
CA GLN A 131 -5.27 1.86 -9.66
C GLN A 131 -5.52 2.55 -11.01
N ASP A 132 -6.00 3.80 -11.01
CA ASP A 132 -6.18 4.63 -12.20
C ASP A 132 -4.96 5.52 -12.50
N GLU A 133 -3.86 5.30 -11.77
CA GLU A 133 -2.60 6.05 -11.85
C GLU A 133 -2.77 7.54 -11.50
N LYS A 134 -3.73 7.84 -10.62
CA LYS A 134 -3.99 9.16 -10.04
C LYS A 134 -3.48 9.25 -8.62
N VAL A 135 -3.05 10.45 -8.24
CA VAL A 135 -2.41 10.67 -6.96
C VAL A 135 -3.34 11.48 -6.05
N HIS A 136 -3.58 10.99 -4.83
CA HIS A 136 -4.54 11.55 -3.87
C HIS A 136 -3.92 11.71 -2.49
N TRP A 137 -4.37 12.70 -1.73
CA TRP A 137 -4.08 12.79 -0.30
C TRP A 137 -4.96 11.79 0.45
N LYS A 138 -4.36 10.83 1.16
CA LYS A 138 -5.04 9.81 1.97
C LYS A 138 -4.53 9.81 3.39
N ARG A 139 -5.41 9.52 4.34
CA ARG A 139 -5.11 9.61 5.77
C ARG A 139 -4.13 8.51 6.18
N ILE A 140 -3.14 8.87 7.00
CA ILE A 140 -2.25 7.93 7.67
C ILE A 140 -3.02 7.37 8.88
N ILE A 141 -3.22 6.06 8.91
CA ILE A 141 -3.97 5.36 9.96
C ILE A 141 -3.04 5.05 11.14
N SER A 142 -1.83 4.59 10.85
CA SER A 142 -0.88 4.18 11.88
C SER A 142 0.57 4.37 11.46
N CYS A 143 1.43 4.56 12.45
CA CYS A 143 2.87 4.62 12.34
C CYS A 143 3.48 3.34 12.91
N ILE A 144 4.48 2.78 12.23
CA ILE A 144 5.09 1.50 12.58
C ILE A 144 6.60 1.70 12.65
N ARG A 145 7.25 1.20 13.71
CA ARG A 145 8.71 1.00 13.72
C ARG A 145 9.05 -0.42 14.11
N HIS A 146 10.08 -0.99 13.50
CA HIS A 146 10.54 -2.33 13.82
C HIS A 146 12.06 -2.37 13.96
N LYS A 147 12.55 -3.28 14.80
CA LYS A 147 13.99 -3.50 14.93
C LYS A 147 14.49 -4.26 13.71
N HIS A 148 15.49 -3.72 13.03
CA HIS A 148 16.08 -4.35 11.85
C HIS A 148 17.58 -4.51 12.03
N ASN A 149 18.05 -5.75 11.93
CA ASN A 149 19.47 -6.10 11.94
C ASN A 149 19.80 -6.74 10.60
N GLY A 150 19.80 -5.94 9.53
CA GLY A 150 20.03 -6.43 8.19
C GLY A 150 20.51 -5.35 7.24
N LYS A 151 20.77 -5.77 6.00
CA LYS A 151 21.11 -4.85 4.92
C LYS A 151 19.87 -4.07 4.47
N LEU A 152 20.11 -2.91 3.87
CA LEU A 152 19.13 -2.12 3.14
C LEU A 152 19.46 -2.21 1.65
N ILE A 153 18.47 -1.98 0.80
CA ILE A 153 18.67 -1.75 -0.63
C ILE A 153 18.51 -0.27 -0.92
N LYS A 154 19.41 0.28 -1.72
CA LYS A 154 19.30 1.61 -2.29
C LYS A 154 19.08 1.51 -3.79
N ILE A 155 17.92 1.98 -4.23
CA ILE A 155 17.50 1.95 -5.61
C ILE A 155 17.72 3.33 -6.21
N LYS A 156 18.28 3.36 -7.42
CA LYS A 156 18.41 4.57 -8.22
C LYS A 156 17.69 4.41 -9.55
N THR A 157 16.88 5.40 -9.90
CA THR A 157 16.13 5.44 -11.15
C THR A 157 16.85 6.24 -12.22
N LYS A 158 16.39 6.09 -13.47
CA LYS A 158 16.96 6.73 -14.66
C LYS A 158 16.79 8.24 -14.65
N SER A 159 15.72 8.77 -14.05
CA SER A 159 15.58 10.21 -13.81
C SER A 159 16.47 10.74 -12.68
N GLY A 160 17.24 9.87 -12.01
CA GLY A 160 18.17 10.23 -10.95
C GLY A 160 17.54 10.33 -9.56
N ARG A 161 16.38 9.73 -9.37
CA ARG A 161 15.76 9.61 -8.05
C ARG A 161 16.33 8.43 -7.29
N GLU A 162 16.37 8.54 -5.98
CA GLU A 162 16.96 7.56 -5.07
C GLU A 162 15.98 7.26 -3.94
N ILE A 163 15.86 5.99 -3.58
CA ILE A 163 15.09 5.53 -2.41
C ILE A 163 15.86 4.43 -1.71
N THR A 164 15.87 4.44 -0.37
CA THR A 164 16.50 3.39 0.44
C THR A 164 15.42 2.67 1.24
N ALA A 165 15.40 1.34 1.21
CA ALA A 165 14.39 0.53 1.90
C ALA A 165 14.97 -0.82 2.36
N THR A 166 14.23 -1.56 3.18
CA THR A 166 14.57 -2.97 3.45
C THR A 166 14.35 -3.81 2.17
N PRO A 167 15.10 -4.92 1.97
CA PRO A 167 14.90 -5.81 0.83
C PRO A 167 13.48 -6.34 0.70
N TYR A 168 12.75 -6.45 1.81
CA TYR A 168 11.38 -6.97 1.83
C TYR A 168 10.31 -5.88 1.75
N HIS A 169 10.69 -4.60 1.70
CA HIS A 169 9.74 -3.53 1.47
C HIS A 169 9.12 -3.67 0.08
N SER A 170 7.78 -3.59 0.00
CA SER A 170 7.07 -3.66 -1.27
C SER A 170 7.12 -2.31 -1.98
N PHE A 171 7.54 -2.36 -3.22
CA PHE A 171 7.38 -1.30 -4.21
C PHE A 171 6.16 -1.63 -5.05
N VAL A 172 5.77 -0.73 -5.95
CA VAL A 172 4.70 -0.99 -6.92
C VAL A 172 5.25 -0.94 -8.34
N ILE A 173 4.83 -1.87 -9.20
CA ILE A 173 5.12 -1.87 -10.63
C ILE A 173 3.82 -2.00 -11.43
N ARG A 174 3.89 -1.74 -12.73
CA ARG A 174 2.76 -1.91 -13.65
C ARG A 174 2.90 -3.19 -14.47
N LYS A 175 2.02 -4.16 -14.20
CA LYS A 175 1.95 -5.45 -14.90
C LYS A 175 0.52 -5.72 -15.34
N ASP A 176 0.32 -6.17 -16.58
CA ASP A 176 -1.00 -6.48 -17.15
C ASP A 176 -2.04 -5.35 -17.01
N ASN A 177 -1.59 -4.10 -17.14
CA ASN A 177 -2.37 -2.87 -16.93
C ASN A 177 -2.95 -2.67 -15.53
N LYS A 178 -2.38 -3.32 -14.51
CA LYS A 178 -2.68 -3.11 -13.10
C LYS A 178 -1.43 -2.67 -12.36
N ILE A 179 -1.62 -1.98 -11.24
CA ILE A 179 -0.55 -1.66 -10.30
C ILE A 179 -0.48 -2.80 -9.30
N ILE A 180 0.65 -3.49 -9.26
CA ILE A 180 0.87 -4.64 -8.37
C ILE A 180 2.05 -4.36 -7.43
N PRO A 181 1.99 -4.82 -6.17
CA PRO A 181 3.12 -4.77 -5.27
C PRO A 181 4.21 -5.78 -5.70
N VAL A 182 5.48 -5.43 -5.51
CA VAL A 182 6.66 -6.27 -5.75
C VAL A 182 7.70 -5.99 -4.68
N LYS A 183 8.30 -7.03 -4.10
CA LYS A 183 9.31 -6.88 -3.04
C LYS A 183 10.59 -6.25 -3.58
N GLY A 184 11.27 -5.48 -2.75
CA GLY A 184 12.56 -4.88 -3.07
C GLY A 184 13.62 -5.89 -3.55
N SER A 185 13.62 -7.10 -3.00
CA SER A 185 14.52 -8.21 -3.36
C SER A 185 14.20 -8.83 -4.72
N GLU A 186 12.97 -8.67 -5.20
CA GLU A 186 12.51 -9.19 -6.49
C GLU A 186 12.68 -8.16 -7.62
N LEU A 187 12.90 -6.88 -7.27
CA LEU A 187 13.16 -5.82 -8.24
C LEU A 187 14.47 -6.06 -9.00
N LYS A 188 14.42 -5.86 -10.31
CA LYS A 188 15.56 -6.01 -11.21
C LYS A 188 15.87 -4.70 -11.90
N ILE A 189 17.13 -4.51 -12.29
CA ILE A 189 17.52 -3.40 -13.16
C ILE A 189 16.71 -3.51 -14.45
N GLY A 190 16.02 -2.42 -14.83
CA GLY A 190 15.10 -2.38 -15.96
C GLY A 190 13.61 -2.36 -15.58
N ASP A 191 13.27 -2.79 -14.36
CA ASP A 191 11.91 -2.61 -13.83
C ASP A 191 11.58 -1.13 -13.67
N ARG A 192 10.29 -0.79 -13.66
CA ARG A 192 9.82 0.60 -13.63
C ARG A 192 8.93 0.85 -12.43
N ILE A 193 9.33 1.81 -11.60
CA ILE A 193 8.60 2.23 -10.40
C ILE A 193 7.97 3.61 -10.60
N PRO A 194 6.81 3.90 -9.99
CA PRO A 194 6.09 5.14 -10.22
C PRO A 194 6.73 6.29 -9.46
N VAL A 195 6.88 7.39 -10.17
CA VAL A 195 7.38 8.66 -9.65
C VAL A 195 6.33 9.73 -9.93
N VAL A 196 6.02 10.53 -8.92
CA VAL A 196 5.05 11.61 -9.03
C VAL A 196 5.48 12.63 -10.09
N LYS A 197 4.58 12.87 -11.05
CA LYS A 197 4.70 13.90 -12.07
C LYS A 197 3.80 15.11 -11.77
N HIS A 198 2.74 14.90 -11.00
CA HIS A 198 1.81 15.94 -10.55
C HIS A 198 1.54 15.82 -9.05
N ILE A 199 1.69 16.93 -8.32
CA ILE A 199 1.33 17.00 -6.90
C ILE A 199 0.09 17.90 -6.77
N PRO A 200 -1.04 17.37 -6.25
CA PRO A 200 -2.20 18.19 -5.94
C PRO A 200 -1.84 19.23 -4.87
N ALA A 201 -2.07 20.50 -5.18
CA ALA A 201 -1.69 21.60 -4.30
C ALA A 201 -2.76 21.87 -3.24
N ASN A 202 -2.32 22.12 -2.01
CA ASN A 202 -3.03 22.99 -1.07
C ASN A 202 -2.42 24.39 -1.19
N CYS A 203 -3.21 25.43 -0.96
CA CYS A 203 -2.80 26.80 -1.23
C CYS A 203 -2.85 27.64 0.05
N VAL A 204 -1.70 27.78 0.70
CA VAL A 204 -1.45 28.80 1.72
C VAL A 204 -1.25 30.15 1.00
N GLU A 205 -2.04 31.15 1.40
CA GLU A 205 -2.00 32.49 0.80
C GLU A 205 -1.11 33.47 1.54
N ALA A 206 -0.86 33.24 2.84
CA ALA A 206 -0.06 34.12 3.68
C ALA A 206 0.54 33.34 4.86
N ILE A 207 1.61 33.87 5.44
CA ILE A 207 2.28 33.31 6.61
C ILE A 207 2.54 34.39 7.65
N ASN A 208 2.63 34.01 8.92
CA ASN A 208 3.16 34.89 9.95
C ASN A 208 4.66 34.64 10.11
N ILE A 209 5.47 35.69 9.97
CA ILE A 209 6.93 35.61 10.14
C ILE A 209 7.29 35.18 11.56
N SER A 210 6.48 35.54 12.56
CA SER A 210 6.60 35.08 13.94
C SER A 210 6.72 33.57 14.10
N ASP A 211 6.17 32.79 13.17
CA ASP A 211 6.18 31.32 13.24
C ASP A 211 7.54 30.73 12.82
N TYR A 212 8.41 31.55 12.24
CA TYR A 212 9.71 31.15 11.65
C TYR A 212 10.90 31.87 12.29
N VAL A 213 10.68 32.67 13.33
CA VAL A 213 11.74 33.38 14.07
C VAL A 213 11.57 33.14 15.56
N SER A 214 12.67 33.04 16.32
CA SER A 214 12.59 32.68 17.75
C SER A 214 13.41 33.61 18.67
N GLY A 215 12.96 33.72 19.93
CA GLY A 215 13.72 34.26 21.08
C GLY A 215 13.92 35.78 21.17
N ASN A 216 14.12 36.47 20.05
CA ASN A 216 14.63 37.85 20.01
C ASN A 216 13.73 38.88 19.35
N TYR A 217 12.48 38.52 19.05
CA TYR A 217 11.53 39.38 18.33
C TYR A 217 10.30 39.70 19.18
N VAL A 218 9.67 40.84 18.89
CA VAL A 218 8.42 41.29 19.49
C VAL A 218 7.40 41.44 18.36
N VAL A 219 6.23 40.85 18.55
CA VAL A 219 5.10 40.97 17.63
C VAL A 219 4.16 42.06 18.15
N ASP A 220 3.99 43.10 17.36
CA ASP A 220 2.94 44.11 17.54
C ASP A 220 1.69 43.64 16.79
N ASN A 221 0.80 42.99 17.54
CA ASN A 221 -0.46 42.47 17.00
C ASN A 221 -1.41 43.58 16.52
N ILE A 222 -1.29 44.81 17.03
CA ILE A 222 -2.19 45.91 16.67
C ILE A 222 -1.86 46.41 15.26
N ASN A 223 -0.56 46.61 14.99
CA ASN A 223 -0.11 47.08 13.68
C ASN A 223 0.27 45.94 12.72
N ASN A 224 0.13 44.68 13.14
CA ASN A 224 0.57 43.49 12.40
C ASN A 224 2.04 43.59 11.96
N LYS A 225 2.92 43.93 12.91
CA LYS A 225 4.35 44.12 12.66
C LYS A 225 5.19 43.25 13.58
N ILE A 226 6.36 42.86 13.12
CA ILE A 226 7.36 42.16 13.91
C ILE A 226 8.69 42.92 13.85
N ALA A 227 9.32 43.09 15.00
CA ALA A 227 10.59 43.81 15.14
C ALA A 227 11.54 43.05 16.07
N PRO A 228 12.86 43.19 15.91
CA PRO A 228 13.82 42.72 16.91
C PRO A 228 13.61 43.47 18.24
N LYS A 229 13.85 42.81 19.37
CA LYS A 229 13.77 43.42 20.72
C LYS A 229 14.71 44.64 20.89
N ILE A 230 15.82 44.67 20.15
CA ILE A 230 16.85 45.71 20.23
C ILE A 230 17.11 46.24 18.83
N ASN A 231 16.95 47.56 18.63
CA ASN A 231 17.33 48.34 17.45
C ASN A 231 17.17 47.59 16.11
N GLY A 232 15.98 47.60 15.54
CA GLY A 232 15.74 47.12 14.18
C GLY A 232 14.44 47.64 13.60
N LYS A 233 14.38 47.73 12.27
CA LYS A 233 13.15 48.09 11.57
C LYS A 233 12.12 46.97 11.73
N SER A 234 10.86 47.36 11.88
CA SER A 234 9.74 46.42 11.83
C SER A 234 9.42 46.06 10.38
N ILE A 235 9.06 44.80 10.14
CA ILE A 235 8.44 44.33 8.90
C ILE A 235 7.01 43.85 9.19
N PRO A 236 6.11 43.76 8.20
CA PRO A 236 4.81 43.14 8.39
C PRO A 236 4.96 41.72 8.95
N ASN A 237 4.22 41.37 10.00
CA ASN A 237 4.25 40.02 10.56
C ASN A 237 3.54 39.04 9.64
N ASN A 238 2.31 39.35 9.24
CA ASN A 238 1.61 38.59 8.22
C ASN A 238 2.06 39.05 6.82
N ILE A 239 2.74 38.18 6.09
CA ILE A 239 3.21 38.42 4.72
C ILE A 239 2.42 37.55 3.75
N LYS A 240 1.82 38.20 2.75
CA LYS A 240 1.16 37.53 1.63
C LYS A 240 2.20 36.79 0.79
N LEU A 241 1.94 35.53 0.49
CA LEU A 241 2.74 34.73 -0.42
C LEU A 241 2.39 35.13 -1.86
N ASP A 242 2.98 36.22 -2.34
CA ASP A 242 2.79 36.71 -3.70
C ASP A 242 3.99 36.38 -4.61
N TYR A 243 3.84 36.67 -5.90
CA TYR A 243 4.86 36.42 -6.90
C TYR A 243 6.18 37.14 -6.60
N ASP A 244 6.13 38.39 -6.16
CA ASP A 244 7.33 39.20 -5.91
C ASP A 244 8.13 38.63 -4.73
N PHE A 245 7.44 38.24 -3.67
CA PHE A 245 8.08 37.62 -2.53
C PHE A 245 8.69 36.27 -2.91
N GLY A 246 7.95 35.47 -3.69
CA GLY A 246 8.48 34.24 -4.26
C GLY A 246 9.76 34.50 -5.04
N TYR A 247 9.74 35.46 -5.97
CA TYR A 247 10.88 35.82 -6.80
C TYR A 247 12.11 36.22 -6.00
N PHE A 248 11.93 37.04 -4.96
CA PHE A 248 13.01 37.43 -4.05
C PHE A 248 13.63 36.21 -3.35
N ILE A 249 12.81 35.29 -2.82
CA ILE A 249 13.30 34.04 -2.23
C ILE A 249 14.05 33.18 -3.25
N GLY A 250 13.54 33.10 -4.48
CA GLY A 250 14.20 32.37 -5.57
C GLY A 250 15.60 32.88 -5.87
N ILE A 251 15.74 34.20 -6.01
CA ILE A 251 17.05 34.84 -6.23
C ILE A 251 17.95 34.67 -5.00
N TYR A 252 17.42 34.79 -3.79
CA TYR A 252 18.17 34.50 -2.57
C TYR A 252 18.73 33.06 -2.57
N LEU A 253 17.91 32.08 -2.98
CA LEU A 253 18.34 30.69 -3.07
C LEU A 253 19.45 30.47 -4.12
N ALA A 254 19.45 31.24 -5.21
CA ALA A 254 20.51 31.20 -6.21
C ALA A 254 21.79 31.91 -5.69
N GLU A 255 21.73 33.23 -5.56
CA GLU A 255 22.93 34.08 -5.39
C GLU A 255 22.98 34.82 -4.04
N GLY A 256 21.99 34.58 -3.18
CA GLY A 256 21.92 35.22 -1.89
C GLY A 256 22.82 34.60 -0.83
N SER A 257 23.22 35.44 0.12
CA SER A 257 23.87 35.06 1.38
C SER A 257 23.23 35.82 2.54
N VAL A 258 23.17 35.19 3.71
CA VAL A 258 22.60 35.77 4.93
C VAL A 258 23.70 35.91 5.98
N THR A 259 23.75 37.08 6.60
CA THR A 259 24.45 37.30 7.88
C THR A 259 23.42 37.54 8.97
N LYS A 260 23.85 37.66 10.23
CA LYS A 260 22.94 37.99 11.35
C LYS A 260 22.18 39.32 11.16
N TYR A 261 22.69 40.24 10.34
CA TYR A 261 22.21 41.63 10.28
C TYR A 261 21.59 42.02 8.94
N PHE A 262 22.01 41.37 7.86
CA PHE A 262 21.60 41.72 6.51
C PHE A 262 21.58 40.50 5.59
N VAL A 263 20.79 40.64 4.53
CA VAL A 263 20.72 39.72 3.39
C VAL A 263 21.49 40.38 2.25
N SER A 264 22.46 39.68 1.67
CA SER A 264 23.22 40.16 0.51
C SER A 264 22.85 39.34 -0.72
N ILE A 265 22.50 40.00 -1.81
CA ILE A 265 22.31 39.39 -3.12
C ILE A 265 23.30 40.03 -4.08
N SER A 266 24.06 39.20 -4.81
CA SER A 266 25.07 39.63 -5.77
C SER A 266 24.62 39.25 -7.19
N ASN A 267 24.42 40.22 -8.07
CA ASN A 267 24.08 39.97 -9.47
C ASN A 267 24.54 41.15 -10.35
N VAL A 268 24.72 40.93 -11.65
CA VAL A 268 25.10 41.96 -12.64
C VAL A 268 23.92 42.43 -13.52
N ASP A 269 22.80 41.73 -13.50
CA ASP A 269 21.63 42.04 -14.32
C ASP A 269 20.74 43.10 -13.64
N GLU A 270 20.65 44.28 -14.26
CA GLU A 270 19.86 45.40 -13.74
C GLU A 270 18.37 45.09 -13.57
N LEU A 271 17.77 44.18 -14.35
CA LEU A 271 16.38 43.80 -14.14
C LEU A 271 16.19 43.03 -12.84
N ILE A 272 17.17 42.18 -12.49
CA ILE A 272 17.18 41.46 -11.22
C ILE A 272 17.39 42.44 -10.07
N LEU A 273 18.39 43.32 -10.17
CA LEU A 273 18.71 44.32 -9.16
C LEU A 273 17.51 45.24 -8.88
N ASN A 274 16.84 45.75 -9.92
CA ASN A 274 15.66 46.59 -9.76
C ASN A 274 14.49 45.88 -9.07
N LYS A 275 14.29 44.58 -9.30
CA LYS A 275 13.27 43.80 -8.58
C LYS A 275 13.62 43.64 -7.10
N ILE A 276 14.90 43.48 -6.77
CA ILE A 276 15.37 43.41 -5.38
C ILE A 276 15.17 44.76 -4.68
N ARG A 277 15.53 45.88 -5.34
CA ARG A 277 15.29 47.25 -4.85
C ARG A 277 13.81 47.46 -4.56
N ALA A 278 12.95 47.16 -5.54
CA ALA A 278 11.49 47.29 -5.40
C ALA A 278 10.92 46.43 -4.26
N PHE A 279 11.46 45.22 -4.05
CA PHE A 279 11.06 44.37 -2.93
C PHE A 279 11.48 44.96 -1.57
N ALA A 280 12.71 45.47 -1.46
CA ALA A 280 13.19 46.13 -0.24
C ALA A 280 12.36 47.38 0.08
N ASP A 281 12.06 48.21 -0.93
CA ASP A 281 11.22 49.40 -0.82
C ASP A 281 9.79 49.04 -0.40
N LYS A 282 9.21 47.97 -0.98
CA LYS A 282 7.88 47.44 -0.62
C LYS A 282 7.79 47.06 0.87
N LEU A 283 8.89 46.59 1.47
CA LEU A 283 8.98 46.28 2.90
C LEU A 283 9.45 47.45 3.77
N GLY A 284 9.77 48.61 3.18
CA GLY A 284 10.31 49.78 3.90
C GLY A 284 11.70 49.56 4.49
N LEU A 285 12.47 48.62 3.93
CA LEU A 285 13.80 48.23 4.39
C LEU A 285 14.88 49.08 3.73
N ASN A 286 15.91 49.43 4.50
CA ASN A 286 17.08 50.09 3.92
C ASN A 286 17.97 49.05 3.25
N TYR A 287 18.61 49.42 2.15
CA TYR A 287 19.65 48.63 1.53
C TYR A 287 20.87 49.49 1.16
N GLY A 288 22.02 48.85 1.04
CA GLY A 288 23.24 49.45 0.52
C GLY A 288 23.71 48.70 -0.72
N GLU A 289 24.29 49.42 -1.68
CA GLU A 289 24.82 48.86 -2.92
C GLU A 289 26.35 48.95 -2.90
N TYR A 290 27.02 47.89 -3.36
CA TYR A 290 28.47 47.78 -3.35
C TYR A 290 28.96 47.16 -4.65
N ASP A 291 29.85 47.85 -5.35
CA ASP A 291 30.58 47.27 -6.46
C ASP A 291 31.82 46.55 -5.94
N ASN A 292 31.95 45.27 -6.30
CA ASN A 292 33.12 44.47 -6.00
C ASN A 292 33.93 44.25 -7.27
N ASN A 293 35.07 44.97 -7.35
CA ASN A 293 36.04 44.81 -8.44
C ASN A 293 37.13 43.75 -8.12
N ASN A 294 37.03 43.11 -6.95
CA ASN A 294 37.97 42.10 -6.50
C ASN A 294 37.42 40.69 -6.77
N GLY A 295 37.60 40.21 -8.01
CA GLY A 295 37.17 38.90 -8.46
C GLY A 295 37.42 38.69 -9.96
N PHE A 296 37.14 37.50 -10.48
CA PHE A 296 37.27 37.20 -11.93
C PHE A 296 36.22 37.91 -12.80
N ALA A 297 35.25 38.62 -12.18
CA ALA A 297 34.23 39.42 -12.84
C ALA A 297 33.77 40.54 -11.88
N GLU A 298 33.32 41.67 -12.45
CA GLU A 298 32.63 42.72 -11.70
C GLU A 298 31.31 42.16 -11.15
N SER A 299 31.04 42.36 -9.86
CA SER A 299 29.78 42.00 -9.22
C SER A 299 29.17 43.19 -8.49
N HIS A 300 27.84 43.30 -8.55
CA HIS A 300 27.10 44.35 -7.86
C HIS A 300 26.26 43.73 -6.75
N ASP A 301 26.57 44.09 -5.50
CA ASP A 301 25.98 43.51 -4.29
C ASP A 301 24.93 44.46 -3.69
N ILE A 302 23.69 44.01 -3.58
CA ILE A 302 22.64 44.68 -2.79
C ILE A 302 22.55 44.03 -1.42
N ARG A 303 22.80 44.81 -0.36
CA ARG A 303 22.67 44.38 1.03
C ARG A 303 21.45 44.99 1.69
N ILE A 304 20.42 44.18 1.96
CA ILE A 304 19.19 44.59 2.65
C ILE A 304 19.39 44.46 4.17
N TYR A 305 19.33 45.58 4.88
CA TYR A 305 19.55 45.65 6.33
C TYR A 305 18.28 45.32 7.11
N SER A 306 18.13 44.04 7.47
CA SER A 306 17.04 43.55 8.32
C SER A 306 17.44 42.24 8.99
N SER A 307 17.59 42.27 10.32
CA SER A 307 17.84 41.06 11.12
C SER A 307 16.63 40.13 11.13
N THR A 308 15.40 40.68 11.13
CA THR A 308 14.17 39.87 11.06
C THR A 308 14.08 39.11 9.74
N LEU A 309 14.36 39.77 8.61
CA LEU A 309 14.38 39.11 7.31
C LEU A 309 15.52 38.09 7.22
N ALA A 310 16.70 38.43 7.72
CA ALA A 310 17.84 37.52 7.77
C ALA A 310 17.53 36.24 8.57
N GLU A 311 16.94 36.37 9.75
CA GLU A 311 16.52 35.22 10.58
C GLU A 311 15.46 34.39 9.86
N PHE A 312 14.45 35.04 9.27
CA PHE A 312 13.44 34.35 8.48
C PHE A 312 14.06 33.54 7.32
N LEU A 313 14.97 34.15 6.55
CA LEU A 313 15.66 33.50 5.44
C LEU A 313 16.60 32.38 5.88
N SER A 314 17.04 32.36 7.14
CA SER A 314 17.87 31.28 7.66
C SER A 314 17.18 29.90 7.60
N ASN A 315 15.83 29.88 7.59
CA ASN A 315 15.03 28.67 7.38
C ASN A 315 15.23 28.02 6.00
N PHE A 316 15.66 28.82 5.01
CA PHE A 316 16.04 28.35 3.68
C PHE A 316 17.52 27.93 3.60
N GLY A 317 18.25 27.96 4.71
CA GLY A 317 19.69 27.69 4.79
C GLY A 317 20.55 28.92 4.49
N THR A 318 21.72 28.99 5.12
CA THR A 318 22.62 30.15 5.10
C THR A 318 23.86 29.98 4.22
N SER A 319 24.26 28.74 3.93
CA SER A 319 25.43 28.40 3.10
C SER A 319 25.00 27.64 1.86
N SER A 320 25.79 27.69 0.79
CA SER A 320 25.44 27.04 -0.50
C SER A 320 25.15 25.53 -0.40
N ASN A 321 25.76 24.83 0.58
CA ASN A 321 25.53 23.40 0.81
C ASN A 321 24.32 23.13 1.72
N THR A 322 23.90 24.12 2.52
CA THR A 322 22.78 23.99 3.46
C THR A 322 21.48 24.62 2.97
N LYS A 323 21.52 25.32 1.82
CA LYS A 323 20.31 25.89 1.21
C LYS A 323 19.26 24.81 0.95
N LYS A 324 18.00 25.10 1.23
CA LYS A 324 16.85 24.20 1.05
C LYS A 324 15.56 25.00 0.88
N ILE A 325 14.51 24.34 0.41
CA ILE A 325 13.16 24.92 0.38
C ILE A 325 12.54 24.79 1.78
N ALA A 326 12.07 25.91 2.35
CA ALA A 326 11.36 25.90 3.62
C ALA A 326 10.02 25.16 3.51
N GLU A 327 9.57 24.54 4.61
CA GLU A 327 8.43 23.61 4.62
C GLU A 327 7.14 24.21 4.05
N PHE A 328 6.76 25.42 4.47
CA PHE A 328 5.51 26.06 4.03
C PHE A 328 5.41 26.28 2.52
N VAL A 329 6.55 26.36 1.82
CA VAL A 329 6.59 26.62 0.36
C VAL A 329 5.95 25.48 -0.42
N PHE A 330 6.04 24.25 0.06
CA PHE A 330 5.43 23.10 -0.61
C PHE A 330 3.90 23.21 -0.66
N GLY A 331 3.29 23.85 0.36
CA GLY A 331 1.86 24.20 0.42
C GLY A 331 1.53 25.63 0.00
N ALA A 332 2.47 26.45 -0.47
CA ALA A 332 2.19 27.82 -0.87
C ALA A 332 1.35 27.88 -2.16
N ASN A 333 0.60 28.96 -2.38
CA ASN A 333 -0.16 29.15 -3.62
C ASN A 333 0.73 29.18 -4.89
N LYS A 334 0.11 28.98 -6.06
CA LYS A 334 0.80 28.81 -7.35
C LYS A 334 1.61 30.06 -7.76
N GLU A 335 1.15 31.28 -7.45
CA GLU A 335 1.83 32.53 -7.84
C GLU A 335 3.17 32.71 -7.12
N PHE A 336 3.18 32.47 -5.80
CA PHE A 336 4.40 32.50 -5.00
C PHE A 336 5.44 31.50 -5.52
N VAL A 337 5.01 30.27 -5.75
CA VAL A 337 5.92 29.20 -6.21
C VAL A 337 6.44 29.51 -7.61
N ARG A 338 5.60 30.07 -8.50
CA ARG A 338 6.02 30.54 -9.83
C ARG A 338 7.12 31.59 -9.71
N GLY A 339 6.92 32.59 -8.85
CA GLY A 339 7.91 33.62 -8.55
C GLY A 339 9.22 32.99 -8.10
N LEU A 340 9.17 32.08 -7.12
CA LEU A 340 10.34 31.40 -6.56
C LEU A 340 11.13 30.61 -7.60
N ILE A 341 10.45 29.78 -8.39
CA ILE A 341 11.13 29.00 -9.42
C ILE A 341 11.74 29.96 -10.46
N ARG A 342 11.02 30.99 -10.89
CA ARG A 342 11.55 31.97 -11.86
C ARG A 342 12.77 32.68 -11.32
N GLY A 343 12.72 33.19 -10.08
CA GLY A 343 13.85 33.86 -9.44
C GLY A 343 15.08 32.95 -9.34
N TYR A 344 14.89 31.70 -8.92
CA TYR A 344 15.99 30.74 -8.83
C TYR A 344 16.63 30.42 -10.19
N PHE A 345 15.81 30.26 -11.24
CA PHE A 345 16.30 30.04 -12.60
C PHE A 345 16.90 31.31 -13.23
N ASP A 346 16.42 32.49 -12.90
CA ASP A 346 17.00 33.77 -13.33
C ASP A 346 18.39 33.99 -12.74
N GLY A 347 18.67 33.52 -11.52
CA GLY A 347 20.04 33.44 -10.97
C GLY A 347 20.85 32.30 -11.59
N ASP A 348 20.62 31.06 -11.14
CA ASP A 348 21.48 29.89 -11.45
C ASP A 348 21.10 29.11 -12.72
N GLY A 349 19.96 29.42 -13.33
CA GLY A 349 19.47 28.69 -14.50
C GLY A 349 20.25 28.99 -15.77
N ASN A 350 20.48 27.96 -16.56
CA ASN A 350 21.10 28.04 -17.87
C ASN A 350 20.25 27.33 -18.92
N VAL A 351 19.94 28.04 -20.01
CA VAL A 351 19.29 27.47 -21.20
C VAL A 351 20.32 27.38 -22.31
N ASN A 352 20.35 26.25 -23.00
CA ASN A 352 21.11 26.09 -24.23
C ASN A 352 20.21 25.43 -25.27
N ALA A 353 19.79 26.20 -26.27
CA ALA A 353 18.87 25.71 -27.29
C ALA A 353 19.50 24.63 -28.18
N ASP A 354 20.80 24.75 -28.51
CA ASP A 354 21.51 23.78 -29.36
C ASP A 354 21.61 22.40 -28.70
N ARG A 355 21.90 22.40 -27.40
CA ARG A 355 21.97 21.18 -26.59
C ARG A 355 20.58 20.71 -26.13
N LYS A 356 19.52 21.48 -26.39
CA LYS A 356 18.13 21.20 -25.98
C LYS A 356 18.00 20.95 -24.48
N VAL A 357 18.63 21.79 -23.67
CA VAL A 357 18.69 21.62 -22.21
C VAL A 357 18.39 22.94 -21.50
N ILE A 358 17.46 22.87 -20.55
CA ILE A 358 17.26 23.87 -19.50
C ILE A 358 17.78 23.22 -18.21
N ARG A 359 18.70 23.84 -17.49
CA ARG A 359 19.30 23.24 -16.28
C ARG A 359 19.60 24.27 -15.20
N VAL A 360 19.68 23.80 -13.96
CA VAL A 360 20.20 24.53 -12.79
C VAL A 360 21.20 23.63 -12.06
N THR A 361 22.15 24.24 -11.37
CA THR A 361 23.19 23.54 -10.59
C THR A 361 23.18 24.05 -9.16
N SER A 362 23.40 23.18 -8.17
CA SER A 362 23.54 23.57 -6.77
C SER A 362 24.50 22.63 -6.03
N ASN A 363 25.10 23.13 -4.96
CA ASN A 363 25.86 22.28 -4.04
C ASN A 363 24.95 21.56 -3.02
N SER A 364 23.70 22.01 -2.85
CA SER A 364 22.72 21.36 -1.98
C SER A 364 21.86 20.37 -2.76
N LYS A 365 21.91 19.09 -2.34
CA LYS A 365 21.00 18.05 -2.85
C LYS A 365 19.55 18.37 -2.49
N GLU A 366 19.31 18.76 -1.24
CA GLU A 366 17.98 19.01 -0.70
C GLU A 366 17.27 20.18 -1.42
N LEU A 367 18.03 21.20 -1.85
CA LEU A 367 17.48 22.26 -2.68
C LEU A 367 17.05 21.75 -4.06
N ILE A 368 17.90 20.93 -4.71
CA ILE A 368 17.58 20.35 -6.01
C ILE A 368 16.34 19.44 -5.94
N ASP A 369 16.23 18.63 -4.90
CA ASP A 369 15.08 17.77 -4.65
C ASP A 369 13.82 18.61 -4.41
N GLY A 370 13.91 19.66 -3.58
CA GLY A 370 12.82 20.60 -3.35
C GLY A 370 12.35 21.32 -4.63
N ILE A 371 13.27 21.83 -5.45
CA ILE A 371 12.93 22.48 -6.73
C ILE A 371 12.27 21.48 -7.70
N ALA A 372 12.70 20.20 -7.72
CA ALA A 372 12.07 19.18 -8.53
C ALA A 372 10.59 18.95 -8.16
N ILE A 373 10.28 18.90 -6.87
CA ILE A 373 8.91 18.80 -6.34
C ILE A 373 8.08 20.03 -6.73
N LEU A 374 8.63 21.23 -6.57
CA LEU A 374 7.93 22.46 -6.94
C LEU A 374 7.64 22.52 -8.45
N LEU A 375 8.55 22.06 -9.31
CA LEU A 375 8.32 21.94 -10.75
C LEU A 375 7.20 20.94 -11.09
N ALA A 376 7.06 19.85 -10.33
CA ALA A 376 5.98 18.87 -10.51
C ALA A 376 4.58 19.49 -10.27
N ARG A 377 4.47 20.53 -9.44
CA ARG A 377 3.21 21.29 -9.28
C ARG A 377 2.77 22.00 -10.55
N PHE A 378 3.72 22.34 -11.43
CA PHE A 378 3.47 22.88 -12.77
C PHE A 378 3.46 21.79 -13.85
N ASN A 379 3.37 20.50 -13.47
CA ASN A 379 3.41 19.36 -14.39
C ASN A 379 4.68 19.35 -15.25
N ILE A 380 5.80 19.83 -14.69
CA ILE A 380 7.13 19.80 -15.31
C ILE A 380 7.97 18.76 -14.57
N PHE A 381 8.34 17.70 -15.27
CA PHE A 381 9.17 16.64 -14.69
C PHE A 381 10.64 16.90 -14.98
N SER A 382 11.47 16.90 -13.94
CA SER A 382 12.91 17.12 -14.05
C SER A 382 13.72 15.84 -13.84
N ILE A 383 14.92 15.85 -14.42
CA ILE A 383 15.96 14.82 -14.25
C ILE A 383 17.01 15.37 -13.31
N LYS A 384 17.45 14.55 -12.35
CA LYS A 384 18.52 14.87 -11.42
C LYS A 384 19.78 14.11 -11.79
N THR A 385 20.91 14.77 -11.74
CA THR A 385 22.22 14.13 -11.91
C THR A 385 23.24 14.80 -10.99
N LYS A 386 24.45 14.24 -10.93
CA LYS A 386 25.52 14.73 -10.09
C LYS A 386 26.80 14.83 -10.92
N THR A 387 27.40 16.02 -10.92
CA THR A 387 28.79 16.22 -11.35
C THR A 387 29.73 15.99 -10.17
N LYS A 388 31.06 16.03 -10.36
CA LYS A 388 32.02 15.76 -9.28
C LYS A 388 31.70 16.51 -7.97
N ASN A 389 31.29 17.77 -8.05
CA ASN A 389 31.09 18.64 -6.88
C ASN A 389 29.66 19.17 -6.72
N GLN A 390 28.79 19.07 -7.73
CA GLN A 390 27.49 19.74 -7.73
C GLN A 390 26.36 18.84 -8.22
N PHE A 391 25.18 19.03 -7.65
CA PHE A 391 23.93 18.43 -8.10
C PHE A 391 23.34 19.27 -9.23
N VAL A 392 22.82 18.61 -10.25
CA VAL A 392 22.29 19.26 -11.45
C VAL A 392 20.87 18.79 -11.67
N LEU A 393 19.96 19.74 -11.86
CA LEU A 393 18.60 19.48 -12.28
C LEU A 393 18.44 19.92 -13.74
N ILE A 394 17.91 19.02 -14.56
CA ILE A 394 17.70 19.22 -15.98
C ILE A 394 16.20 19.13 -16.25
N ILE A 395 15.64 20.14 -16.90
CA ILE A 395 14.30 20.11 -17.47
C ILE A 395 14.44 19.65 -18.92
N PRO A 396 13.90 18.46 -19.28
CA PRO A 396 13.92 17.98 -20.66
C PRO A 396 13.23 18.96 -21.61
N HIS A 397 13.76 19.14 -22.82
CA HIS A 397 13.24 20.10 -23.80
C HIS A 397 11.75 19.95 -24.14
N ARG A 398 11.16 18.75 -24.02
CA ARG A 398 9.70 18.57 -24.19
C ARG A 398 8.86 19.43 -23.25
N TYR A 399 9.40 19.79 -22.09
CA TYR A 399 8.75 20.66 -21.12
C TYR A 399 9.10 22.14 -21.34
N ALA A 400 9.95 22.49 -22.33
CA ALA A 400 10.37 23.86 -22.55
C ALA A 400 9.19 24.79 -22.89
N LYS A 401 8.21 24.32 -23.68
CA LYS A 401 6.98 25.08 -23.95
C LYS A 401 6.21 25.37 -22.67
N LYS A 402 5.98 24.33 -21.84
CA LYS A 402 5.28 24.47 -20.56
C LYS A 402 6.05 25.35 -19.58
N PHE A 403 7.37 25.22 -19.54
CA PHE A 403 8.23 26.06 -18.71
C PHE A 403 8.16 27.52 -19.17
N HIS A 404 8.14 27.79 -20.48
CA HIS A 404 7.97 29.13 -21.03
C HIS A 404 6.60 29.74 -20.71
N GLU A 405 5.53 28.96 -20.79
CA GLU A 405 4.16 29.40 -20.49
C GLU A 405 3.92 29.64 -18.99
N GLU A 406 4.44 28.75 -18.13
CA GLU A 406 4.13 28.78 -16.70
C GLU A 406 5.16 29.52 -15.84
N ILE A 407 6.44 29.61 -16.24
CA ILE A 407 7.52 30.14 -15.39
C ILE A 407 8.31 31.24 -16.13
N ASN A 408 8.88 30.89 -17.28
CA ASN A 408 9.72 31.73 -18.15
C ASN A 408 11.01 32.24 -17.46
N PHE A 409 11.76 33.13 -18.12
CA PHE A 409 12.89 33.88 -17.56
C PHE A 409 12.61 35.38 -17.59
N SER A 410 13.12 36.14 -16.62
CA SER A 410 13.15 37.61 -16.68
C SER A 410 14.38 38.13 -17.42
N VAL A 411 15.50 37.41 -17.33
CA VAL A 411 16.76 37.78 -17.99
C VAL A 411 16.63 37.59 -19.51
N GLU A 412 16.75 38.67 -20.27
CA GLU A 412 16.44 38.68 -21.71
C GLU A 412 17.26 37.64 -22.48
N LYS A 413 18.57 37.51 -22.19
CA LYS A 413 19.43 36.50 -22.82
C LYS A 413 18.93 35.06 -22.61
N LYS A 414 18.50 34.72 -21.39
CA LYS A 414 17.99 33.38 -21.06
C LYS A 414 16.61 33.14 -21.69
N LYS A 415 15.78 34.18 -21.72
CA LYS A 415 14.47 34.19 -22.35
C LYS A 415 14.56 33.98 -23.86
N SER A 416 15.41 34.72 -24.57
CA SER A 416 15.60 34.54 -26.02
C SER A 416 16.11 33.13 -26.36
N GLU A 417 17.01 32.55 -25.56
CA GLU A 417 17.45 31.16 -25.75
C GLU A 417 16.31 30.14 -25.50
N LEU A 418 15.44 30.39 -24.51
CA LEU A 418 14.26 29.56 -24.27
C LEU A 418 13.28 29.64 -25.44
N GLU A 419 13.01 30.84 -25.97
CA GLU A 419 12.14 31.04 -27.14
C GLU A 419 12.70 30.35 -28.39
N ARG A 420 14.03 30.42 -28.59
CA ARG A 420 14.71 29.67 -29.66
C ARG A 420 14.56 28.16 -29.48
N LEU A 421 14.70 27.65 -28.26
CA LEU A 421 14.49 26.25 -27.94
C LEU A 421 13.04 25.84 -28.24
N VAL A 422 12.06 26.61 -27.78
CA VAL A 422 10.62 26.35 -28.00
C VAL A 422 10.29 26.36 -29.50
N SER A 423 10.81 27.32 -30.25
CA SER A 423 10.61 27.41 -31.71
C SER A 423 11.23 26.23 -32.47
N SER A 424 12.29 25.63 -31.93
CA SER A 424 12.94 24.44 -32.51
C SER A 424 12.23 23.11 -32.16
N LEU A 425 11.24 23.14 -31.27
CA LEU A 425 10.52 21.93 -30.87
C LEU A 425 9.66 21.45 -32.04
N ASN A 426 9.90 20.21 -32.45
CA ASN A 426 9.04 19.51 -33.38
C ASN A 426 8.32 18.42 -32.59
N ASP A 427 7.08 18.73 -32.17
CA ASP A 427 6.26 17.86 -31.30
C ASP A 427 6.08 16.43 -31.87
N ASP A 428 6.30 16.27 -33.17
CA ASP A 428 6.12 15.02 -33.89
C ASP A 428 7.23 13.98 -33.66
N LYS A 429 8.38 14.30 -33.03
CA LYS A 429 9.52 13.35 -32.97
C LYS A 429 10.29 13.27 -31.65
N THR A 430 9.68 13.59 -30.52
CA THR A 430 10.35 13.47 -29.21
C THR A 430 10.28 12.04 -28.65
N TYR A 431 11.41 11.33 -28.73
CA TYR A 431 11.63 10.10 -27.98
C TYR A 431 12.07 10.45 -26.55
N ASP A 432 11.27 10.05 -25.57
CA ASP A 432 11.60 10.19 -24.15
C ASP A 432 11.78 8.81 -23.54
N SER A 433 13.03 8.49 -23.17
CA SER A 433 13.35 7.18 -22.60
C SER A 433 12.94 7.01 -21.14
N ILE A 434 12.54 8.10 -20.47
CA ILE A 434 12.13 8.13 -19.06
C ILE A 434 10.61 7.90 -18.98
N ASP A 435 9.80 8.74 -19.62
CA ASP A 435 8.32 8.65 -19.61
C ASP A 435 7.79 7.59 -20.58
N MET A 436 8.10 6.33 -20.27
CA MET A 436 7.60 5.15 -20.97
C MET A 436 6.59 4.41 -20.09
N ILE A 437 5.42 4.12 -20.66
CA ILE A 437 4.36 3.34 -20.05
C ILE A 437 4.65 1.86 -20.34
N PRO A 438 4.94 1.02 -19.33
CA PRO A 438 5.16 -0.42 -19.50
C PRO A 438 3.84 -1.19 -19.63
N SER A 439 3.87 -2.44 -20.09
CA SER A 439 2.75 -3.41 -20.06
C SER A 439 1.43 -2.94 -20.70
N ILE A 440 1.52 -2.21 -21.81
CA ILE A 440 0.38 -1.56 -22.50
C ILE A 440 0.20 -2.04 -23.95
N GLY A 441 1.14 -2.84 -24.46
CA GLY A 441 1.19 -3.24 -25.87
C GLY A 441 -0.07 -3.97 -26.31
N ASP A 442 -0.54 -4.92 -25.50
CA ASP A 442 -1.69 -5.76 -25.81
C ASP A 442 -3.00 -4.96 -25.86
N ALA A 443 -3.16 -4.00 -24.95
CA ALA A 443 -4.32 -3.12 -24.93
C ALA A 443 -4.38 -2.24 -26.19
N LEU A 444 -3.21 -1.74 -26.63
CA LEU A 444 -3.10 -0.97 -27.87
C LEU A 444 -3.41 -1.83 -29.10
N THR A 445 -2.93 -3.08 -29.14
CA THR A 445 -3.23 -4.02 -30.23
C THR A 445 -4.73 -4.33 -30.29
N LYS A 446 -5.35 -4.71 -29.17
CA LYS A 446 -6.79 -5.02 -29.09
C LYS A 446 -7.67 -3.83 -29.52
N LEU A 447 -7.31 -2.61 -29.16
CA LEU A 447 -8.02 -1.42 -29.63
C LEU A 447 -7.77 -1.13 -31.11
N GLY A 448 -6.50 -1.23 -31.53
CA GLY A 448 -6.09 -0.96 -32.90
C GLY A 448 -6.74 -1.89 -33.91
N GLU A 449 -6.91 -3.18 -33.59
CA GLU A 449 -7.57 -4.16 -34.46
C GLU A 449 -9.04 -3.81 -34.71
N LYS A 450 -9.76 -3.28 -33.71
CA LYS A 450 -11.17 -2.87 -33.84
C LYS A 450 -11.39 -1.71 -34.81
N VAL A 451 -10.34 -0.93 -35.11
CA VAL A 451 -10.38 0.18 -36.09
C VAL A 451 -9.53 -0.10 -37.33
N ASP A 452 -8.94 -1.30 -37.45
CA ASP A 452 -7.99 -1.69 -38.51
C ASP A 452 -6.76 -0.77 -38.60
N TYR A 453 -6.19 -0.45 -37.45
CA TYR A 453 -4.95 0.30 -37.36
C TYR A 453 -3.78 -0.51 -37.97
N PRO A 454 -2.77 0.12 -38.60
CA PRO A 454 -1.69 -0.61 -39.25
C PRO A 454 -1.02 -1.67 -38.36
N LYS A 455 -1.21 -2.95 -38.71
CA LYS A 455 -0.74 -4.12 -37.92
C LYS A 455 0.76 -4.10 -37.63
N VAL A 456 1.57 -3.53 -38.53
CA VAL A 456 3.03 -3.38 -38.35
C VAL A 456 3.35 -2.54 -37.11
N ILE A 457 2.54 -1.50 -36.83
CA ILE A 457 2.72 -0.63 -35.67
C ILE A 457 2.24 -1.35 -34.40
N LEU A 458 1.11 -2.04 -34.46
CA LEU A 458 0.54 -2.76 -33.31
C LEU A 458 1.50 -3.86 -32.82
N LYS A 459 1.96 -4.74 -33.73
CA LYS A 459 2.91 -5.82 -33.41
C LYS A 459 4.24 -5.30 -32.84
N LYS A 460 4.67 -4.10 -33.24
CA LYS A 460 5.88 -3.47 -32.68
C LYS A 460 5.73 -3.15 -31.19
N PHE A 461 4.58 -2.63 -30.76
CA PHE A 461 4.34 -2.24 -29.37
C PHE A 461 3.92 -3.43 -28.50
N GLU A 462 3.20 -4.38 -29.07
CA GLU A 462 2.95 -5.70 -28.48
C GLU A 462 4.27 -6.41 -28.14
N ARG A 463 5.24 -6.47 -29.08
CA ARG A 463 6.54 -7.07 -28.78
C ARG A 463 7.36 -6.29 -27.76
N LYS A 464 7.29 -4.95 -27.78
CA LYS A 464 8.11 -4.12 -26.88
C LYS A 464 7.54 -4.05 -25.46
N GLN A 465 6.23 -4.23 -25.29
CA GLN A 465 5.50 -4.01 -24.05
C GLN A 465 5.80 -2.68 -23.35
N LYS A 466 6.21 -1.65 -24.12
CA LYS A 466 6.41 -0.28 -23.62
C LYS A 466 6.26 0.74 -24.72
N ILE A 467 5.70 1.89 -24.37
CA ILE A 467 5.47 3.01 -25.30
C ILE A 467 5.68 4.34 -24.58
N GLY A 468 6.29 5.32 -25.25
CA GLY A 468 6.40 6.66 -24.69
C GLY A 468 5.03 7.32 -24.63
N ARG A 469 4.70 8.03 -23.54
CA ARG A 469 3.37 8.65 -23.34
C ARG A 469 2.92 9.53 -24.51
N ALA A 470 3.79 10.41 -24.99
CA ALA A 470 3.50 11.27 -26.15
C ALA A 470 3.25 10.45 -27.42
N THR A 471 3.95 9.32 -27.57
CA THR A 471 3.75 8.39 -28.70
C THR A 471 2.39 7.70 -28.59
N LEU A 472 2.02 7.23 -27.40
CA LEU A 472 0.69 6.66 -27.15
C LEU A 472 -0.42 7.66 -27.44
N GLN A 473 -0.29 8.90 -26.95
CA GLN A 473 -1.27 9.97 -27.17
C GLN A 473 -1.46 10.28 -28.67
N ARG A 474 -0.39 10.23 -29.49
CA ARG A 474 -0.50 10.39 -30.95
C ARG A 474 -1.20 9.20 -31.61
N HIS A 475 -0.91 7.98 -31.17
CA HIS A 475 -1.59 6.79 -31.69
C HIS A 475 -3.08 6.80 -31.31
N LEU A 476 -3.42 7.17 -30.08
CA LEU A 476 -4.82 7.33 -29.64
C LEU A 476 -5.56 8.36 -30.49
N ARG A 477 -5.01 9.56 -30.70
CA ARG A 477 -5.62 10.57 -31.58
C ARG A 477 -5.90 10.05 -33.00
N ARG A 478 -4.95 9.32 -33.59
CA ARG A 478 -5.14 8.70 -34.92
C ARG A 478 -6.18 7.58 -34.90
N ILE A 479 -6.24 6.80 -33.82
CA ILE A 479 -7.24 5.74 -33.63
C ILE A 479 -8.64 6.38 -33.48
N GLU A 480 -8.77 7.48 -32.74
CA GLU A 480 -10.02 8.26 -32.61
C GLU A 480 -10.49 8.79 -33.98
N GLU A 481 -9.59 9.41 -34.76
CA GLU A 481 -9.89 9.88 -36.12
C GLU A 481 -10.35 8.74 -37.05
N LEU A 482 -9.72 7.56 -36.96
CA LEU A 482 -10.11 6.38 -37.74
C LEU A 482 -11.43 5.77 -37.26
N ALA A 483 -11.68 5.77 -35.95
CA ALA A 483 -12.93 5.29 -35.37
C ALA A 483 -14.11 6.13 -35.87
N VAL A 484 -13.96 7.46 -35.92
CA VAL A 484 -14.98 8.37 -36.50
C VAL A 484 -15.21 8.04 -37.97
N LYS A 485 -14.15 7.86 -38.77
CA LYS A 485 -14.27 7.52 -40.20
C LYS A 485 -14.94 6.16 -40.45
N LYS A 486 -14.81 5.21 -39.53
CA LYS A 486 -15.37 3.85 -39.65
C LYS A 486 -16.70 3.65 -38.91
N GLY A 487 -17.20 4.66 -38.21
CA GLY A 487 -18.42 4.54 -37.40
C GLY A 487 -18.27 3.64 -36.17
N VAL A 488 -17.05 3.45 -35.66
CA VAL A 488 -16.79 2.66 -34.45
C VAL A 488 -16.96 3.54 -33.21
N ASN A 489 -17.88 3.18 -32.30
CA ASN A 489 -18.04 3.89 -31.04
C ASN A 489 -16.90 3.54 -30.07
N ILE A 490 -15.79 4.28 -30.15
CA ILE A 490 -14.59 4.05 -29.34
C ILE A 490 -14.85 4.24 -27.83
N LEU A 491 -15.81 5.09 -27.45
CA LEU A 491 -16.15 5.37 -26.05
C LEU A 491 -16.78 4.16 -25.34
N ALA A 492 -17.33 3.21 -26.10
CA ALA A 492 -17.85 1.95 -25.56
C ALA A 492 -16.77 0.89 -25.31
N LEU A 493 -15.52 1.14 -25.72
CA LEU A 493 -14.44 0.16 -25.64
C LEU A 493 -13.63 0.31 -24.35
N LYS A 494 -13.57 -0.75 -23.55
CA LYS A 494 -12.79 -0.81 -22.30
C LYS A 494 -11.31 -0.49 -22.51
N GLU A 495 -10.73 -0.96 -23.62
CA GLU A 495 -9.32 -0.75 -23.93
C GLU A 495 -9.00 0.72 -24.20
N TYR A 496 -9.93 1.48 -24.79
CA TYR A 496 -9.74 2.92 -25.01
C TYR A 496 -9.59 3.66 -23.69
N TRP A 497 -10.48 3.41 -22.72
CA TRP A 497 -10.39 4.03 -21.40
C TRP A 497 -9.12 3.63 -20.66
N LEU A 498 -8.67 2.38 -20.79
CA LEU A 498 -7.41 1.92 -20.20
C LEU A 498 -6.19 2.68 -20.74
N LEU A 499 -6.11 2.84 -22.07
CA LEU A 499 -5.04 3.58 -22.73
C LEU A 499 -5.11 5.07 -22.41
N LYS A 500 -6.32 5.65 -22.35
CA LYS A 500 -6.55 7.05 -22.00
C LYS A 500 -6.12 7.35 -20.57
N LYS A 501 -6.47 6.48 -19.60
CA LYS A 501 -5.98 6.55 -18.21
C LYS A 501 -4.45 6.56 -18.15
N ALA A 502 -3.79 5.67 -18.87
CA ALA A 502 -2.32 5.63 -18.93
C ALA A 502 -1.70 6.91 -19.52
N VAL A 503 -2.37 7.59 -20.46
CA VAL A 503 -1.92 8.90 -20.98
C VAL A 503 -2.12 10.00 -19.94
N GLU A 504 -3.28 10.02 -19.27
CA GLU A 504 -3.68 11.03 -18.28
C GLU A 504 -3.07 10.81 -16.89
N SER A 505 -2.33 9.71 -16.69
CA SER A 505 -1.64 9.34 -15.46
C SER A 505 -0.77 10.48 -14.87
N ASP A 506 -0.86 10.59 -13.54
CA ASP A 506 -0.19 11.61 -12.72
C ASP A 506 1.22 11.15 -12.27
N VAL A 507 1.64 9.96 -12.70
CA VAL A 507 2.94 9.36 -12.42
C VAL A 507 3.73 9.07 -13.69
N ILE A 508 5.05 9.01 -13.57
CA ILE A 508 5.98 8.49 -14.57
C ILE A 508 6.54 7.17 -14.06
N TRP A 509 6.43 6.13 -14.87
CA TRP A 509 7.01 4.82 -14.61
C TRP A 509 8.51 4.85 -14.93
N ASP A 510 9.33 5.23 -13.96
CA ASP A 510 10.75 5.47 -14.12
C ASP A 510 11.58 4.19 -13.93
N GLU A 511 12.58 4.02 -14.78
CA GLU A 511 13.35 2.78 -14.89
C GLU A 511 14.43 2.69 -13.81
N ILE A 512 14.52 1.56 -13.11
CA ILE A 512 15.61 1.27 -12.17
C ILE A 512 16.89 1.03 -12.96
N VAL A 513 17.94 1.80 -12.65
CA VAL A 513 19.26 1.70 -13.29
C VAL A 513 20.34 1.16 -12.36
N LYS A 514 20.10 1.17 -11.05
CA LYS A 514 21.05 0.70 -10.05
C LYS A 514 20.31 0.21 -8.81
N ILE A 515 20.76 -0.90 -8.24
CA ILE A 515 20.34 -1.41 -6.93
C ILE A 515 21.64 -1.73 -6.18
N GLU A 516 21.82 -1.16 -4.99
CA GLU A 516 23.00 -1.38 -4.15
C GLU A 516 22.58 -1.82 -2.75
N GLU A 517 23.28 -2.79 -2.17
CA GLU A 517 23.11 -3.13 -0.76
C GLU A 517 23.93 -2.20 0.14
N ILE A 518 23.33 -1.71 1.22
CA ILE A 518 23.95 -0.80 2.20
C ILE A 518 23.76 -1.38 3.60
N SER A 519 24.71 -1.15 4.51
CA SER A 519 24.55 -1.50 5.93
C SER A 519 23.56 -0.56 6.63
N CYS A 520 22.70 -1.11 7.50
CA CYS A 520 21.87 -0.33 8.40
C CYS A 520 22.61 -0.11 9.71
N ASP A 521 23.07 1.12 9.98
CA ASP A 521 23.75 1.45 11.24
C ASP A 521 22.73 1.74 12.37
N LYS A 522 21.45 1.92 12.01
CA LYS A 522 20.37 2.25 12.94
C LYS A 522 19.60 1.01 13.37
N LYS A 523 19.15 1.04 14.64
CA LYS A 523 18.43 -0.06 15.29
C LYS A 523 17.02 -0.28 14.74
N TYR A 524 16.39 0.77 14.23
CA TYR A 524 15.00 0.77 13.79
C TYR A 524 14.88 1.20 12.35
N VAL A 525 13.88 0.63 11.69
CA VAL A 525 13.34 1.07 10.41
C VAL A 525 11.84 1.30 10.58
N TYR A 526 11.25 2.07 9.67
CA TYR A 526 9.98 2.76 9.87
C TYR A 526 9.04 2.57 8.68
N ASP A 527 7.75 2.55 8.96
CA ASP A 527 6.70 2.50 7.94
C ASP A 527 5.42 3.21 8.41
N ILE A 528 4.52 3.49 7.48
CA ILE A 528 3.22 4.11 7.75
C ILE A 528 2.11 3.36 7.03
N SER A 529 0.94 3.21 7.67
CA SER A 529 -0.24 2.65 7.00
C SER A 529 -1.14 3.76 6.47
N VAL A 530 -1.52 3.70 5.19
CA VAL A 530 -2.33 4.73 4.52
C VAL A 530 -3.66 4.16 4.03
N GLU A 531 -4.73 4.90 4.28
CA GLU A 531 -6.11 4.47 4.04
C GLU A 531 -6.44 4.20 2.55
N GLY A 532 -6.83 2.95 2.26
CA GLY A 532 -7.50 2.51 1.02
C GLY A 532 -6.62 2.37 -0.23
N LEU A 533 -5.49 3.08 -0.32
CA LEU A 533 -4.58 3.05 -1.47
C LEU A 533 -3.20 2.44 -1.19
N GLU A 534 -2.87 2.25 0.09
CA GLU A 534 -1.73 1.43 0.51
C GLU A 534 -0.37 1.85 -0.08
N THR A 535 -0.25 3.13 -0.43
CA THR A 535 0.98 3.70 -0.96
C THR A 535 1.23 5.06 -0.35
N PHE A 536 2.51 5.46 -0.30
CA PHE A 536 2.89 6.81 0.09
C PHE A 536 4.08 7.30 -0.74
N THR A 537 4.30 8.61 -0.74
CA THR A 537 5.31 9.27 -1.57
C THR A 537 6.49 9.75 -0.74
N THR A 538 7.71 9.35 -1.13
CA THR A 538 8.95 9.91 -0.56
C THR A 538 9.20 11.33 -1.04
N PHE A 539 10.06 12.08 -0.36
CA PHE A 539 10.45 13.43 -0.78
C PHE A 539 11.10 13.44 -2.17
N ASP A 540 11.75 12.34 -2.56
CA ASP A 540 12.30 12.21 -3.91
C ASP A 540 11.24 12.05 -5.01
N GLY A 541 9.96 11.91 -4.61
CA GLY A 541 8.80 11.74 -5.45
C GLY A 541 8.52 10.28 -5.84
N VAL A 542 9.21 9.31 -5.24
CA VAL A 542 8.99 7.88 -5.49
C VAL A 542 7.80 7.40 -4.67
N LEU A 543 6.88 6.69 -5.30
CA LEU A 543 5.73 6.06 -4.64
C LEU A 543 6.06 4.62 -4.28
N THR A 544 5.82 4.27 -3.01
CA THR A 544 6.10 2.93 -2.47
C THR A 544 4.90 2.39 -1.67
N HIS A 545 4.85 1.09 -1.42
CA HIS A 545 3.72 0.42 -0.76
C HIS A 545 3.89 0.41 0.77
N ASN A 546 2.79 0.50 1.53
CA ASN A 546 2.82 0.36 2.99
C ASN A 546 2.83 -1.10 3.47
N THR A 547 3.17 -1.32 4.72
CA THR A 547 2.81 -2.52 5.49
C THR A 547 1.32 -2.51 5.75
N MET A 548 0.60 -3.49 5.22
CA MET A 548 -0.85 -3.57 5.30
C MET A 548 -1.35 -3.87 6.72
N ARG A 549 -2.31 -3.06 7.20
CA ARG A 549 -3.39 -3.53 8.07
C ARG A 549 -4.69 -3.20 7.35
N THR A 550 -5.51 -4.22 7.10
CA THR A 550 -6.87 -4.18 6.49
C THR A 550 -6.99 -3.77 5.01
N PHE A 551 -7.16 -4.75 4.11
CA PHE A 551 -7.59 -4.53 2.72
C PHE A 551 -9.13 -4.51 2.62
N HIS A 552 -9.67 -3.72 1.67
CA HIS A 552 -11.06 -3.82 1.21
C HIS A 552 -11.18 -4.92 0.15
N TYR A 553 -12.04 -5.91 0.34
CA TYR A 553 -12.23 -7.03 -0.59
C TYR A 553 -12.43 -6.52 -2.03
N ALA A 554 -11.58 -6.95 -2.97
CA ALA A 554 -11.55 -6.41 -4.32
C ALA A 554 -12.93 -6.55 -5.01
N GLY A 555 -13.60 -5.40 -5.19
CA GLY A 555 -14.89 -5.27 -5.87
C GLY A 555 -16.13 -5.34 -4.97
N VAL A 556 -15.96 -5.22 -3.64
CA VAL A 556 -17.04 -4.95 -2.70
C VAL A 556 -16.56 -3.85 -1.74
N ALA A 557 -16.68 -2.59 -2.15
CA ALA A 557 -16.19 -1.43 -1.39
C ALA A 557 -16.80 -1.26 0.02
N GLU A 558 -17.76 -2.11 0.39
CA GLU A 558 -18.59 -1.96 1.59
C GLU A 558 -18.45 -3.11 2.62
N ILE A 559 -17.73 -4.20 2.33
CA ILE A 559 -17.52 -5.28 3.32
C ILE A 559 -16.11 -5.17 3.91
N ASN A 560 -16.05 -4.94 5.21
CA ASN A 560 -14.80 -4.97 5.98
C ASN A 560 -14.44 -6.41 6.31
N VAL A 561 -13.27 -6.87 5.87
CA VAL A 561 -12.75 -8.21 6.14
C VAL A 561 -11.44 -8.10 6.91
N THR A 562 -11.29 -8.91 7.95
CA THR A 562 -10.06 -9.04 8.73
C THR A 562 -9.05 -9.80 7.88
N LEU A 563 -7.90 -9.19 7.60
CA LEU A 563 -6.88 -9.75 6.71
C LEU A 563 -5.48 -9.64 7.33
N GLY A 564 -4.52 -10.35 6.74
CA GLY A 564 -3.12 -10.36 7.17
C GLY A 564 -2.90 -11.11 8.48
N LEU A 565 -1.99 -10.62 9.32
CA LEU A 565 -1.59 -11.30 10.56
C LEU A 565 -2.76 -11.54 11.54
N PRO A 566 -3.68 -10.57 11.80
CA PRO A 566 -4.85 -10.85 12.63
C PRO A 566 -5.67 -12.03 12.14
N ARG A 567 -5.86 -12.15 10.82
CA ARG A 567 -6.61 -13.27 10.23
C ARG A 567 -5.87 -14.60 10.37
N MET A 568 -4.56 -14.60 10.14
CA MET A 568 -3.72 -15.78 10.40
C MET A 568 -3.82 -16.24 11.86
N ILE A 569 -3.81 -15.30 12.82
CA ILE A 569 -3.97 -15.61 14.24
C ILE A 569 -5.35 -16.23 14.50
N GLU A 570 -6.44 -15.68 13.94
CA GLU A 570 -7.78 -16.25 14.11
C GLU A 570 -7.88 -17.70 13.62
N ILE A 571 -7.25 -17.99 12.47
CA ILE A 571 -7.22 -19.33 11.88
C ILE A 571 -6.44 -20.28 12.79
N VAL A 572 -5.20 -19.91 13.15
CA VAL A 572 -4.28 -20.71 13.96
C VAL A 572 -4.78 -20.93 15.40
N ASP A 573 -5.46 -19.94 15.97
CA ASP A 573 -6.13 -20.03 17.28
C ASP A 573 -7.51 -20.69 17.18
N ALA A 574 -7.92 -21.19 16.00
CA ALA A 574 -9.20 -21.86 15.78
C ALA A 574 -10.38 -21.13 16.44
N ARG A 575 -10.47 -19.80 16.26
CA ARG A 575 -11.50 -19.00 16.95
C ARG A 575 -12.90 -19.45 16.50
N LYS A 576 -13.78 -19.65 17.49
CA LYS A 576 -15.18 -20.06 17.26
C LYS A 576 -15.96 -19.07 16.40
N GLU A 577 -15.73 -17.79 16.63
CA GLU A 577 -16.33 -16.70 15.86
C GLU A 577 -15.19 -15.81 15.35
N PRO A 578 -14.95 -15.75 14.02
CA PRO A 578 -13.99 -14.82 13.46
C PRO A 578 -14.50 -13.38 13.63
N SER A 579 -13.61 -12.39 13.64
CA SER A 579 -14.02 -10.99 13.89
C SER A 579 -14.94 -10.43 12.80
N THR A 580 -14.77 -10.91 11.57
CA THR A 580 -15.58 -10.51 10.40
C THR A 580 -15.99 -11.77 9.62
N PRO A 581 -17.04 -12.49 10.07
CA PRO A 581 -17.54 -13.65 9.35
C PRO A 581 -18.13 -13.22 8.00
N ILE A 582 -17.74 -13.91 6.93
CA ILE A 582 -18.25 -13.69 5.57
C ILE A 582 -18.52 -15.03 4.89
N MET A 583 -19.51 -15.05 4.01
CA MET A 583 -19.77 -16.16 3.11
C MET A 583 -19.73 -15.72 1.66
N THR A 584 -19.27 -16.63 0.79
CA THR A 584 -19.40 -16.53 -0.66
C THR A 584 -20.35 -17.63 -1.10
N ILE A 585 -21.56 -17.22 -1.50
CA ILE A 585 -22.66 -18.11 -1.85
C ILE A 585 -22.79 -18.13 -3.36
N TYR A 586 -22.62 -19.33 -3.92
CA TYR A 586 -22.80 -19.58 -5.35
C TYR A 586 -24.22 -20.06 -5.61
N LEU A 587 -24.70 -19.78 -6.81
CA LEU A 587 -26.06 -20.12 -7.22
C LEU A 587 -26.04 -21.31 -8.19
N LYS A 588 -27.09 -22.13 -8.16
CA LYS A 588 -27.30 -23.21 -9.12
C LYS A 588 -27.40 -22.65 -10.55
N GLU A 589 -27.14 -23.50 -11.54
CA GLU A 589 -27.15 -23.15 -12.98
C GLU A 589 -28.38 -22.35 -13.44
N GLU A 590 -29.56 -22.62 -12.88
CA GLU A 590 -30.84 -21.97 -13.25
C GLU A 590 -30.99 -20.52 -12.74
N TYR A 591 -30.13 -20.12 -11.79
CA TYR A 591 -30.19 -18.85 -11.07
C TYR A 591 -28.94 -18.01 -11.35
N LYS A 592 -27.80 -18.63 -11.64
CA LYS A 592 -26.49 -17.98 -11.76
C LYS A 592 -26.41 -16.89 -12.83
N ASP A 593 -27.20 -16.96 -13.89
CA ASP A 593 -27.18 -15.99 -15.00
C ASP A 593 -28.27 -14.90 -14.88
N ASN A 594 -29.20 -15.06 -13.94
CA ASN A 594 -30.35 -14.17 -13.79
C ASN A 594 -30.23 -13.31 -12.51
N ARG A 595 -30.07 -12.00 -12.72
CA ARG A 595 -29.95 -11.01 -11.64
C ARG A 595 -31.18 -10.98 -10.73
N GLU A 596 -32.38 -11.02 -11.28
CA GLU A 596 -33.62 -10.88 -10.50
C GLU A 596 -33.77 -12.05 -9.53
N LYS A 597 -33.50 -13.27 -10.02
CA LYS A 597 -33.47 -14.48 -9.20
C LYS A 597 -32.37 -14.43 -8.13
N ALA A 598 -31.19 -13.93 -8.47
CA ALA A 598 -30.10 -13.78 -7.51
C ALA A 598 -30.45 -12.75 -6.40
N GLU A 599 -31.11 -11.65 -6.76
CA GLU A 599 -31.60 -10.65 -5.80
C GLU A 599 -32.74 -11.19 -4.92
N GLU A 600 -33.60 -12.06 -5.45
CA GLU A 600 -34.64 -12.74 -4.66
C GLU A 600 -34.02 -13.65 -3.57
N ILE A 601 -33.04 -14.48 -3.95
CA ILE A 601 -32.30 -15.33 -3.01
C ILE A 601 -31.54 -14.47 -1.99
N ALA A 602 -30.91 -13.38 -2.43
CA ALA A 602 -30.22 -12.46 -1.53
C ALA A 602 -31.18 -11.87 -0.49
N LYS A 603 -32.41 -11.50 -0.89
CA LYS A 603 -33.45 -11.00 0.03
C LYS A 603 -33.94 -12.05 1.01
N GLU A 604 -33.97 -13.32 0.62
CA GLU A 604 -34.33 -14.45 1.49
C GLU A 604 -33.24 -14.77 2.51
N ILE A 605 -31.96 -14.61 2.14
CA ILE A 605 -30.82 -14.85 3.04
C ILE A 605 -30.66 -13.70 4.06
N GLU A 606 -30.78 -12.45 3.60
CA GLU A 606 -30.51 -11.26 4.41
C GLU A 606 -31.43 -11.15 5.63
N SER A 607 -30.84 -11.09 6.83
CA SER A 607 -31.60 -10.99 8.06
C SER A 607 -32.26 -9.63 8.19
N LEU A 608 -33.57 -9.66 8.41
CA LEU A 608 -34.35 -8.47 8.64
C LEU A 608 -34.70 -8.41 10.11
N THR A 609 -34.06 -7.49 10.82
CA THR A 609 -34.30 -7.27 12.24
C THR A 609 -35.25 -6.09 12.45
N LEU A 610 -35.94 -6.06 13.59
CA LEU A 610 -36.81 -4.93 13.93
C LEU A 610 -36.03 -3.61 13.98
N GLY A 611 -34.74 -3.64 14.38
CA GLY A 611 -33.88 -2.46 14.35
C GLY A 611 -33.58 -1.93 12.94
N SER A 612 -33.62 -2.78 11.91
CA SER A 612 -33.39 -2.39 10.51
C SER A 612 -34.64 -1.80 9.83
N ILE A 613 -35.84 -2.23 10.24
CA ILE A 613 -37.11 -1.72 9.70
C ILE A 613 -37.59 -0.48 10.45
N ALA A 614 -37.37 -0.42 11.76
CA ALA A 614 -37.87 0.68 12.58
C ALA A 614 -37.16 2.00 12.24
N GLU A 615 -37.95 3.03 11.95
CA GLU A 615 -37.47 4.41 11.81
C GLU A 615 -36.97 4.92 13.16
N SER A 616 -37.71 4.62 14.23
CA SER A 616 -37.31 4.93 15.59
C SER A 616 -37.75 3.87 16.60
N ILE A 617 -36.89 3.62 17.59
CA ILE A 617 -37.21 2.81 18.76
C ILE A 617 -36.88 3.65 19.98
N SER A 618 -37.91 4.21 20.60
CA SER A 618 -37.80 5.15 21.70
C SER A 618 -38.60 4.69 22.92
N ILE A 619 -38.30 5.28 24.07
CA ILE A 619 -39.08 5.07 25.29
C ILE A 619 -40.11 6.18 25.35
N ASP A 620 -41.38 5.82 25.34
CA ASP A 620 -42.45 6.75 25.61
C ASP A 620 -42.65 6.85 27.13
N LEU A 621 -42.31 8.02 27.67
CA LEU A 621 -42.39 8.33 29.10
C LEU A 621 -43.83 8.51 29.59
N TRP A 622 -44.76 8.90 28.71
CA TRP A 622 -46.17 9.12 29.06
C TRP A 622 -46.92 7.80 29.16
N THR A 623 -46.77 6.92 28.17
CA THR A 623 -47.42 5.60 28.18
C THR A 623 -46.62 4.53 28.93
N GLN A 624 -45.42 4.88 29.41
CA GLN A 624 -44.46 3.96 30.05
C GLN A 624 -44.19 2.70 29.22
N SER A 625 -44.11 2.88 27.91
CA SER A 625 -43.98 1.81 26.92
C SER A 625 -42.78 2.05 25.99
N ILE A 626 -42.42 1.05 25.19
CA ILE A 626 -41.42 1.22 24.12
C ILE A 626 -42.19 1.49 22.84
N LYS A 627 -41.97 2.67 22.25
CA LYS A 627 -42.56 3.11 20.99
C LYS A 627 -41.65 2.64 19.85
N VAL A 628 -42.20 1.88 18.92
CA VAL A 628 -41.53 1.42 17.70
C VAL A 628 -42.28 1.99 16.51
N GLU A 629 -41.67 2.90 15.78
CA GLU A 629 -42.21 3.46 14.54
C GLU A 629 -41.65 2.66 13.36
N LEU A 630 -42.53 2.04 12.57
CA LEU A 630 -42.14 1.21 11.44
C LEU A 630 -42.14 2.02 10.14
N ASP A 631 -41.12 1.81 9.31
CA ASP A 631 -41.04 2.37 7.96
C ASP A 631 -41.88 1.52 6.98
N GLU A 632 -42.96 2.10 6.44
CA GLU A 632 -43.87 1.43 5.51
C GLU A 632 -43.17 0.98 4.22
N ASN A 633 -42.21 1.75 3.72
CA ASN A 633 -41.51 1.42 2.47
C ASN A 633 -40.63 0.18 2.67
N ARG A 634 -39.92 0.10 3.80
CA ARG A 634 -39.07 -1.07 4.14
C ARG A 634 -39.87 -2.34 4.38
N LEU A 635 -41.09 -2.22 4.93
CA LEU A 635 -42.01 -3.33 5.09
C LEU A 635 -42.52 -3.84 3.73
N ALA A 636 -42.92 -2.93 2.84
CA ALA A 636 -43.42 -3.25 1.51
C ALA A 636 -42.36 -3.94 0.65
N ASP A 637 -41.12 -3.43 0.65
CA ASP A 637 -40.00 -3.98 -0.11
C ASP A 637 -39.64 -5.43 0.26
N ARG A 638 -40.02 -5.87 1.47
CA ARG A 638 -39.76 -7.21 2.02
C ARG A 638 -41.03 -8.07 2.16
N GLY A 639 -42.16 -7.59 1.64
CA GLY A 639 -43.45 -8.29 1.68
C GLY A 639 -43.86 -8.67 3.11
N LEU A 640 -43.72 -7.74 4.06
CA LEU A 640 -44.11 -7.92 5.45
C LEU A 640 -45.31 -7.05 5.80
N THR A 641 -46.25 -7.63 6.52
CA THR A 641 -47.38 -6.93 7.12
C THR A 641 -47.07 -6.53 8.56
N ILE A 642 -47.80 -5.56 9.10
CA ILE A 642 -47.68 -5.17 10.51
C ILE A 642 -48.01 -6.37 11.43
N ASP A 643 -48.92 -7.24 11.01
CA ASP A 643 -49.29 -8.45 11.74
C ASP A 643 -48.12 -9.44 11.88
N ASP A 644 -47.31 -9.62 10.83
CA ASP A 644 -46.10 -10.46 10.87
C ASP A 644 -45.10 -9.95 11.92
N VAL A 645 -44.94 -8.62 12.00
CA VAL A 645 -44.08 -7.96 13.00
C VAL A 645 -44.62 -8.19 14.41
N ILE A 646 -45.92 -8.05 14.61
CA ILE A 646 -46.58 -8.29 15.90
C ILE A 646 -46.41 -9.73 16.35
N GLU A 647 -46.56 -10.69 15.44
CA GLU A 647 -46.40 -12.12 15.74
C GLU A 647 -44.96 -12.44 16.16
N ALA A 648 -43.97 -11.94 15.41
CA ALA A 648 -42.55 -12.11 15.73
C ALA A 648 -42.19 -11.53 17.11
N ILE A 649 -42.74 -10.35 17.45
CA ILE A 649 -42.54 -9.73 18.75
C ILE A 649 -43.20 -10.56 19.86
N LYS A 650 -44.46 -10.98 19.69
CA LYS A 650 -45.19 -11.80 20.69
C LYS A 650 -44.50 -13.14 20.95
N LYS A 651 -43.91 -13.75 19.91
CA LYS A 651 -43.19 -15.02 20.00
C LYS A 651 -41.93 -14.92 20.86
N LYS A 652 -41.17 -13.82 20.75
CA LYS A 652 -39.93 -13.60 21.52
C LYS A 652 -40.16 -12.88 22.86
N LEU A 653 -41.20 -12.05 22.97
CA LEU A 653 -41.46 -11.20 24.12
C LEU A 653 -42.92 -11.30 24.58
N LYS A 654 -43.12 -11.70 25.84
CA LYS A 654 -44.44 -11.64 26.51
C LYS A 654 -44.79 -10.20 26.90
N VAL A 655 -45.18 -9.37 25.93
CA VAL A 655 -45.58 -7.97 26.10
C VAL A 655 -46.97 -7.72 25.51
N LYS A 656 -47.70 -6.74 26.06
CA LYS A 656 -48.90 -6.22 25.40
C LYS A 656 -48.47 -5.23 24.33
N ILE A 657 -49.07 -5.31 23.15
CA ILE A 657 -48.74 -4.46 22.00
C ILE A 657 -50.01 -3.73 21.63
N ASP A 658 -49.99 -2.40 21.76
CA ASP A 658 -51.05 -1.54 21.22
C ASP A 658 -50.56 -0.97 19.89
N VAL A 659 -51.42 -0.96 18.87
CA VAL A 659 -51.10 -0.56 17.51
C VAL A 659 -51.82 0.74 17.19
N ASP A 660 -51.09 1.72 16.67
CA ASP A 660 -51.64 2.99 16.19
C ASP A 660 -51.01 3.31 14.83
N GLY A 661 -51.72 2.98 13.75
CA GLY A 661 -51.18 3.03 12.39
C GLY A 661 -49.91 2.18 12.25
N THR A 662 -48.79 2.82 11.95
CA THR A 662 -47.45 2.21 11.80
C THR A 662 -46.66 2.16 13.10
N THR A 663 -47.22 2.67 14.19
CA THR A 663 -46.56 2.75 15.50
C THR A 663 -47.01 1.63 16.42
N LEU A 664 -46.06 0.91 17.00
CA LEU A 664 -46.30 -0.13 18.01
C LEU A 664 -45.88 0.36 19.40
N TYR A 665 -46.78 0.23 20.38
CA TYR A 665 -46.53 0.54 21.79
C TYR A 665 -46.40 -0.74 22.61
N LEU A 666 -45.18 -1.05 23.05
CA LEU A 666 -44.86 -2.28 23.79
C LEU A 666 -44.95 -2.04 25.31
N LYS A 667 -46.05 -2.48 25.93
CA LYS A 667 -46.32 -2.36 27.36
C LYS A 667 -45.77 -3.55 28.16
N ILE A 668 -44.99 -3.25 29.20
CA ILE A 668 -44.38 -4.23 30.10
C ILE A 668 -45.15 -4.26 31.43
N LYS A 669 -45.29 -5.44 32.06
CA LYS A 669 -46.02 -5.62 33.34
C LYS A 669 -45.52 -4.72 34.48
N THR A 670 -44.21 -4.46 34.54
CA THR A 670 -43.57 -3.61 35.55
C THR A 670 -42.68 -2.57 34.86
N PRO A 671 -43.27 -1.45 34.41
CA PRO A 671 -42.52 -0.42 33.71
C PRO A 671 -41.56 0.28 34.67
N SER A 672 -40.27 0.26 34.33
CA SER A 672 -39.27 1.17 34.88
C SER A 672 -38.34 1.58 33.76
N ILE A 673 -37.81 2.81 33.81
CA ILE A 673 -36.91 3.32 32.76
C ILE A 673 -35.71 2.38 32.56
N LYS A 674 -35.19 1.81 33.66
CA LYS A 674 -34.09 0.82 33.63
C LYS A 674 -34.50 -0.49 32.96
N ALA A 675 -35.71 -1.00 33.23
CA ALA A 675 -36.22 -2.21 32.59
C ALA A 675 -36.50 -2.01 31.10
N LEU A 676 -37.05 -0.86 30.72
CA LEU A 676 -37.31 -0.48 29.32
C LEU A 676 -36.00 -0.38 28.54
N ARG A 677 -35.00 0.37 29.05
CA ARG A 677 -33.67 0.48 28.43
C ARG A 677 -32.98 -0.87 28.22
N LYS A 678 -33.06 -1.79 29.19
CA LYS A 678 -32.48 -3.14 29.06
C LYS A 678 -33.15 -4.01 28.00
N ARG A 679 -34.40 -3.70 27.60
CA ARG A 679 -35.13 -4.46 26.57
C ARG A 679 -34.94 -3.91 25.16
N ILE A 680 -34.56 -2.65 24.99
CA ILE A 680 -34.31 -2.06 23.66
C ILE A 680 -33.35 -2.91 22.81
N PRO A 681 -32.18 -3.38 23.32
CA PRO A 681 -31.28 -4.22 22.52
C PRO A 681 -31.94 -5.54 22.10
N LYS A 682 -32.72 -6.14 23.00
CA LYS A 682 -33.45 -7.39 22.71
C LYS A 682 -34.53 -7.20 21.65
N ILE A 683 -35.20 -6.05 21.67
CA ILE A 683 -36.25 -5.67 20.71
C ILE A 683 -35.63 -5.39 19.35
N LYS A 684 -34.53 -4.61 19.30
CA LYS A 684 -33.77 -4.34 18.07
C LYS A 684 -33.35 -5.63 17.36
N ASN A 685 -32.91 -6.64 18.11
CA ASN A 685 -32.42 -7.91 17.58
C ASN A 685 -33.54 -8.96 17.37
N ILE A 686 -34.82 -8.57 17.45
CA ILE A 686 -35.91 -9.45 17.02
C ILE A 686 -35.80 -9.63 15.51
N GLN A 687 -35.76 -10.88 15.09
CA GLN A 687 -35.64 -11.25 13.70
C GLN A 687 -37.04 -11.50 13.17
N LEU A 688 -37.32 -10.91 12.00
CA LEU A 688 -38.62 -10.95 11.34
C LEU A 688 -38.59 -11.97 10.20
N LYS A 689 -37.61 -11.83 9.30
CA LYS A 689 -37.33 -12.74 8.17
C LYS A 689 -35.82 -12.88 7.97
N GLY A 690 -35.43 -13.78 7.08
CA GLY A 690 -34.03 -14.03 6.72
C GLY A 690 -33.31 -14.99 7.66
N ILE A 691 -32.04 -15.25 7.37
CA ILE A 691 -31.22 -16.20 8.13
C ILE A 691 -30.55 -15.51 9.33
N PRO A 692 -30.62 -16.07 10.56
CA PRO A 692 -30.00 -15.44 11.72
C PRO A 692 -28.48 -15.32 11.54
N GLY A 693 -27.93 -14.15 11.85
CA GLY A 693 -26.49 -13.90 11.81
C GLY A 693 -25.97 -13.33 10.50
N ILE A 694 -26.80 -13.20 9.45
CA ILE A 694 -26.40 -12.58 8.17
C ILE A 694 -27.04 -11.19 8.06
N GLU A 695 -26.28 -10.14 8.36
CA GLU A 695 -26.79 -8.76 8.44
C GLU A 695 -27.07 -8.15 7.06
N ARG A 696 -26.25 -8.48 6.08
CA ARG A 696 -26.28 -7.86 4.75
C ARG A 696 -25.82 -8.84 3.67
N VAL A 697 -26.42 -8.77 2.49
CA VAL A 697 -26.06 -9.59 1.33
C VAL A 697 -25.84 -8.70 0.10
N LEU A 698 -24.74 -8.91 -0.62
CA LEU A 698 -24.36 -8.15 -1.80
C LEU A 698 -24.29 -9.08 -3.02
N VAL A 699 -25.03 -8.71 -4.08
CA VAL A 699 -25.05 -9.44 -5.34
C VAL A 699 -24.00 -8.87 -6.28
N LYS A 700 -23.06 -9.70 -6.75
CA LYS A 700 -22.00 -9.29 -7.68
C LYS A 700 -21.91 -10.25 -8.85
N LYS A 701 -21.60 -9.72 -10.03
CA LYS A 701 -21.32 -10.54 -11.21
C LYS A 701 -19.81 -10.79 -11.34
N GLU A 702 -19.38 -12.03 -11.20
CA GLU A 702 -17.99 -12.46 -11.35
C GLU A 702 -17.89 -13.59 -12.38
N GLY A 703 -16.91 -13.53 -13.29
CA GLY A 703 -16.69 -14.60 -14.27
C GLY A 703 -17.83 -14.87 -15.27
N GLY A 704 -18.92 -14.10 -15.22
CA GLY A 704 -20.13 -14.32 -16.01
C GLY A 704 -21.34 -14.75 -15.19
N GLU A 705 -21.15 -15.22 -13.95
CA GLU A 705 -22.20 -15.64 -13.02
C GLU A 705 -22.43 -14.63 -11.89
N TYR A 706 -23.62 -14.65 -11.29
CA TYR A 706 -23.95 -13.88 -10.09
C TYR A 706 -23.57 -14.67 -8.83
N VAL A 707 -22.78 -14.04 -7.97
CA VAL A 707 -22.29 -14.57 -6.69
C VAL A 707 -22.77 -13.64 -5.57
N LEU A 708 -23.19 -14.21 -4.44
CA LEU A 708 -23.66 -13.46 -3.29
C LEU A 708 -22.59 -13.43 -2.20
N TYR A 709 -22.27 -12.24 -1.70
CA TYR A 709 -21.36 -12.04 -0.57
C TYR A 709 -22.14 -11.61 0.66
N THR A 710 -21.91 -12.27 1.79
CA THR A 710 -22.62 -11.97 3.05
C THR A 710 -21.71 -11.29 4.07
N GLN A 711 -22.29 -10.40 4.86
CA GLN A 711 -21.74 -9.97 6.15
C GLN A 711 -22.42 -10.80 7.23
N GLY A 712 -21.64 -11.68 7.87
CA GLY A 712 -22.16 -12.74 8.73
C GLY A 712 -22.08 -14.12 8.08
N SER A 713 -22.19 -15.17 8.90
CA SER A 713 -22.19 -16.56 8.43
C SER A 713 -23.23 -17.42 9.14
N ASN A 714 -23.91 -18.26 8.36
CA ASN A 714 -24.84 -19.31 8.82
C ASN A 714 -25.05 -20.37 7.72
N LEU A 715 -24.01 -21.13 7.41
CA LEU A 715 -23.92 -22.16 6.39
C LEU A 715 -25.03 -23.21 6.50
N ARG A 716 -25.40 -23.61 7.72
CA ARG A 716 -26.43 -24.63 7.97
C ARG A 716 -27.81 -24.20 7.47
N GLU A 717 -28.18 -22.93 7.66
CA GLU A 717 -29.46 -22.41 7.16
C GLU A 717 -29.37 -22.03 5.67
N VAL A 718 -28.22 -21.51 5.22
CA VAL A 718 -28.01 -21.15 3.80
C VAL A 718 -28.14 -22.38 2.89
N PHE A 719 -27.68 -23.55 3.32
CA PHE A 719 -27.80 -24.80 2.55
C PHE A 719 -29.24 -25.30 2.38
N LYS A 720 -30.20 -24.79 3.15
CA LYS A 720 -31.61 -25.17 3.04
C LYS A 720 -32.38 -24.32 2.02
N ILE A 721 -31.82 -23.20 1.58
CA ILE A 721 -32.46 -22.29 0.61
C ILE A 721 -32.36 -22.89 -0.80
N ASP A 722 -33.48 -22.90 -1.51
CA ASP A 722 -33.48 -23.38 -2.89
C ASP A 722 -32.82 -22.35 -3.83
N GLY A 723 -32.03 -22.85 -4.77
CA GLY A 723 -31.19 -22.04 -5.65
C GLY A 723 -29.74 -21.83 -5.18
N VAL A 724 -29.41 -22.12 -3.92
CA VAL A 724 -28.02 -22.14 -3.44
C VAL A 724 -27.28 -23.38 -3.93
N ASP A 725 -26.07 -23.19 -4.45
CA ASP A 725 -25.16 -24.28 -4.83
C ASP A 725 -24.33 -24.72 -3.62
N THR A 726 -24.72 -25.85 -3.03
CA THR A 726 -24.06 -26.43 -1.85
C THR A 726 -22.68 -27.01 -2.14
N THR A 727 -22.30 -27.18 -3.42
CA THR A 727 -20.99 -27.75 -3.80
C THR A 727 -19.89 -26.69 -3.86
N ARG A 728 -20.26 -25.41 -4.03
CA ARG A 728 -19.32 -24.29 -4.18
C ARG A 728 -19.42 -23.23 -3.09
N THR A 729 -20.52 -23.20 -2.33
CA THR A 729 -20.72 -22.19 -1.27
C THR A 729 -19.75 -22.40 -0.11
N ILE A 730 -19.04 -21.33 0.26
CA ILE A 730 -17.99 -21.33 1.28
C ILE A 730 -18.20 -20.22 2.32
N THR A 731 -17.64 -20.41 3.51
CA THR A 731 -17.57 -19.42 4.59
C THR A 731 -16.14 -19.31 5.10
N ASN A 732 -15.77 -18.17 5.66
CA ASN A 732 -14.48 -18.02 6.31
C ASN A 732 -14.51 -18.50 7.79
N ASN A 733 -15.67 -18.92 8.30
CA ASN A 733 -15.79 -19.52 9.64
C ASN A 733 -15.47 -21.03 9.61
N ILE A 734 -14.27 -21.39 10.07
CA ILE A 734 -13.74 -22.77 10.01
C ILE A 734 -14.53 -23.74 10.91
N ILE A 735 -14.92 -23.30 12.12
CA ILE A 735 -15.66 -24.15 13.07
C ILE A 735 -17.04 -24.47 12.52
N GLU A 736 -17.66 -23.50 11.86
CA GLU A 736 -18.93 -23.70 11.18
C GLU A 736 -18.84 -24.71 10.01
N ILE A 737 -17.75 -24.68 9.24
CA ILE A 737 -17.47 -25.69 8.22
C ILE A 737 -17.31 -27.07 8.84
N GLN A 738 -16.56 -27.19 9.94
CA GLN A 738 -16.43 -28.44 10.68
C GLN A 738 -17.80 -28.99 11.10
N GLU A 739 -18.69 -28.14 11.63
CA GLU A 739 -19.99 -28.57 12.12
C GLU A 739 -20.99 -28.99 11.03
N VAL A 740 -20.84 -28.48 9.80
CA VAL A 740 -21.80 -28.70 8.70
C VAL A 740 -21.27 -29.72 7.68
N LEU A 741 -20.01 -29.59 7.27
CA LEU A 741 -19.39 -30.39 6.21
C LEU A 741 -18.44 -31.47 6.75
N GLY A 742 -17.87 -31.27 7.94
CA GLY A 742 -16.94 -32.20 8.57
C GLY A 742 -15.47 -31.76 8.52
N ILE A 743 -14.60 -32.63 9.04
CA ILE A 743 -13.21 -32.30 9.36
C ILE A 743 -12.34 -32.08 8.13
N GLU A 744 -12.47 -32.91 7.09
CA GLU A 744 -11.69 -32.71 5.85
C GLU A 744 -12.05 -31.43 5.10
N ALA A 745 -13.31 -31.00 5.19
CA ALA A 745 -13.72 -29.70 4.67
C ALA A 745 -13.09 -28.57 5.48
N ALA A 746 -13.06 -28.69 6.81
CA ALA A 746 -12.41 -27.71 7.68
C ALA A 746 -10.90 -27.63 7.45
N ARG A 747 -10.22 -28.78 7.26
CA ARG A 747 -8.79 -28.87 6.93
C ARG A 747 -8.47 -28.13 5.63
N ASN A 748 -9.24 -28.41 4.57
CA ASN A 748 -9.08 -27.70 3.29
C ASN A 748 -9.41 -26.21 3.41
N ALA A 749 -10.40 -25.84 4.22
CA ALA A 749 -10.72 -24.44 4.50
C ALA A 749 -9.57 -23.72 5.20
N ILE A 750 -8.92 -24.34 6.19
CA ILE A 750 -7.73 -23.80 6.87
C ILE A 750 -6.60 -23.55 5.85
N ILE A 751 -6.30 -24.52 4.99
CA ILE A 751 -5.24 -24.40 3.96
C ILE A 751 -5.54 -23.23 3.01
N ASN A 752 -6.74 -23.22 2.44
CA ASN A 752 -7.16 -22.21 1.48
C ASN A 752 -7.17 -20.81 2.12
N GLU A 753 -7.67 -20.69 3.34
CA GLU A 753 -7.75 -19.41 4.04
C GLU A 753 -6.37 -18.89 4.42
N MET A 754 -5.47 -19.73 4.94
CA MET A 754 -4.08 -19.33 5.22
C MET A 754 -3.36 -18.91 3.93
N ARG A 755 -3.50 -19.70 2.85
CA ARG A 755 -2.89 -19.38 1.56
C ARG A 755 -3.41 -18.06 1.02
N ASN A 756 -4.73 -17.88 0.96
CA ASN A 756 -5.35 -16.64 0.49
C ASN A 756 -4.91 -15.44 1.34
N THR A 757 -4.81 -15.62 2.67
CA THR A 757 -4.36 -14.56 3.58
C THR A 757 -2.90 -14.18 3.34
N LEU A 758 -2.02 -15.14 3.07
CA LEU A 758 -0.60 -14.93 2.78
C LEU A 758 -0.39 -14.34 1.38
N GLU A 759 -1.06 -14.88 0.36
CA GLU A 759 -1.02 -14.39 -1.02
C GLU A 759 -1.50 -12.93 -1.12
N GLN A 760 -2.56 -12.57 -0.38
CA GLN A 760 -3.05 -11.18 -0.30
C GLN A 760 -2.04 -10.22 0.34
N GLN A 761 -1.09 -10.73 1.14
CA GLN A 761 0.03 -9.96 1.70
C GLN A 761 1.28 -10.03 0.81
N GLY A 762 1.22 -10.67 -0.36
CA GLY A 762 2.37 -10.92 -1.23
C GLY A 762 3.39 -11.90 -0.61
N LEU A 763 2.97 -12.70 0.37
CA LEU A 763 3.80 -13.69 1.03
C LEU A 763 3.58 -15.04 0.37
N GLU A 764 4.57 -15.49 -0.40
CA GLU A 764 4.59 -16.86 -0.91
C GLU A 764 5.17 -17.76 0.17
N VAL A 765 4.30 -18.56 0.78
CA VAL A 765 4.69 -19.68 1.64
C VAL A 765 4.32 -20.95 0.91
N ASP A 766 5.24 -21.90 0.87
CA ASP A 766 4.96 -23.18 0.25
C ASP A 766 3.75 -23.85 0.91
N ILE A 767 2.79 -24.28 0.07
CA ILE A 767 1.53 -24.87 0.51
C ILE A 767 1.75 -26.08 1.44
N ARG A 768 2.87 -26.80 1.30
CA ARG A 768 3.21 -27.95 2.15
C ARG A 768 3.36 -27.56 3.62
N HIS A 769 3.87 -26.37 3.92
CA HIS A 769 3.94 -25.86 5.29
C HIS A 769 2.54 -25.55 5.84
N LEU A 770 1.65 -25.02 5.00
CA LEU A 770 0.26 -24.74 5.36
C LEU A 770 -0.54 -26.02 5.56
N MET A 771 -0.31 -27.03 4.73
CA MET A 771 -0.89 -28.37 4.87
C MET A 771 -0.46 -29.01 6.18
N LEU A 772 0.84 -28.99 6.51
CA LEU A 772 1.34 -29.54 7.77
C LEU A 772 0.65 -28.90 8.99
N VAL A 773 0.46 -27.58 8.97
CA VAL A 773 -0.24 -26.87 10.04
C VAL A 773 -1.71 -27.29 10.10
N ALA A 774 -2.41 -27.32 8.97
CA ALA A 774 -3.81 -27.72 8.90
C ALA A 774 -4.02 -29.17 9.39
N ASP A 775 -3.16 -30.09 8.95
CA ASP A 775 -3.22 -31.50 9.33
C ASP A 775 -3.06 -31.67 10.84
N ILE A 776 -2.08 -30.99 11.45
CA ILE A 776 -1.88 -31.00 12.90
C ILE A 776 -3.09 -30.43 13.64
N MET A 777 -3.71 -29.38 13.11
CA MET A 777 -4.90 -28.78 13.71
C MET A 777 -6.14 -29.67 13.62
N THR A 778 -6.22 -30.59 12.65
CA THR A 778 -7.41 -31.43 12.41
C THR A 778 -7.24 -32.91 12.74
N ALA A 779 -6.03 -33.35 13.12
CA ALA A 779 -5.66 -34.75 13.26
C ALA A 779 -6.55 -35.57 14.23
N ASP A 780 -7.08 -34.93 15.28
CA ASP A 780 -7.82 -35.60 16.35
C ASP A 780 -9.34 -35.70 16.09
N GLY A 781 -9.81 -35.35 14.89
CA GLY A 781 -11.23 -35.37 14.53
C GLY A 781 -12.02 -34.13 14.99
N GLU A 782 -11.33 -33.08 15.42
CA GLU A 782 -11.85 -31.73 15.65
C GLU A 782 -10.77 -30.69 15.30
N VAL A 783 -11.18 -29.47 14.95
CA VAL A 783 -10.23 -28.36 14.72
C VAL A 783 -9.74 -27.84 16.07
N LYS A 784 -8.46 -28.05 16.37
CA LYS A 784 -7.81 -27.60 17.61
C LYS A 784 -6.95 -26.36 17.38
N PRO A 785 -6.94 -25.40 18.32
CA PRO A 785 -5.99 -24.30 18.27
C PRO A 785 -4.56 -24.81 18.45
N ILE A 786 -3.58 -24.18 17.79
CA ILE A 786 -2.17 -24.58 17.94
C ILE A 786 -1.63 -24.25 19.34
N GLY A 787 -2.15 -23.19 19.97
CA GLY A 787 -1.70 -22.71 21.27
C GLY A 787 -2.05 -23.62 22.46
N ARG A 788 -1.97 -23.04 23.66
CA ARG A 788 -2.07 -23.75 24.95
C ARG A 788 -3.40 -24.49 25.19
N HIS A 789 -4.46 -24.13 24.48
CA HIS A 789 -5.78 -24.74 24.66
C HIS A 789 -6.05 -25.90 23.68
N GLY A 790 -5.07 -26.28 22.85
CA GLY A 790 -5.21 -27.37 21.90
C GLY A 790 -3.88 -28.10 21.75
N VAL A 791 -3.31 -28.10 20.54
CA VAL A 791 -2.17 -28.93 20.14
C VAL A 791 -1.00 -28.84 21.12
N ALA A 792 -0.61 -27.63 21.54
CA ALA A 792 0.52 -27.47 22.46
C ALA A 792 0.20 -27.87 23.92
N GLY A 793 -1.05 -27.68 24.36
CA GLY A 793 -1.48 -28.03 25.72
C GLY A 793 -1.74 -29.52 25.93
N GLU A 794 -2.06 -30.24 24.85
CA GLU A 794 -2.39 -31.67 24.86
C GLU A 794 -1.21 -32.58 24.51
N LYS A 795 0.02 -32.04 24.47
CA LYS A 795 1.23 -32.83 24.24
C LYS A 795 1.29 -34.03 25.19
N GLY A 796 1.62 -35.20 24.65
CA GLY A 796 1.68 -36.44 25.43
C GLY A 796 2.73 -36.42 26.56
N SER A 797 3.82 -35.66 26.41
CA SER A 797 4.85 -35.52 27.45
C SER A 797 4.42 -34.54 28.55
N VAL A 798 4.64 -34.94 29.81
CA VAL A 798 4.40 -34.11 30.99
C VAL A 798 5.38 -32.93 30.98
N LEU A 799 6.66 -33.20 30.69
CA LEU A 799 7.70 -32.17 30.62
C LEU A 799 7.43 -31.17 29.49
N ALA A 800 6.98 -31.64 28.33
CA ALA A 800 6.65 -30.77 27.21
C ALA A 800 5.47 -29.82 27.52
N ARG A 801 4.44 -30.31 28.24
CA ARG A 801 3.34 -29.47 28.72
C ARG A 801 3.82 -28.46 29.75
N ALA A 802 4.57 -28.93 30.75
CA ALA A 802 5.09 -28.09 31.83
C ALA A 802 6.03 -26.98 31.35
N ALA A 803 6.75 -27.18 30.25
CA ALA A 803 7.66 -26.20 29.66
C ALA A 803 6.94 -25.13 28.82
N PHE A 804 5.74 -25.42 28.28
CA PHE A 804 5.05 -24.52 27.37
C PHE A 804 4.21 -23.47 28.10
N GLU A 805 3.61 -23.78 29.25
CA GLU A 805 3.01 -22.85 30.23
C GLU A 805 2.42 -23.65 31.42
N GLU A 806 1.94 -23.01 32.50
CA GLU A 806 1.31 -23.66 33.67
C GLU A 806 2.12 -24.80 34.33
N THR A 807 3.45 -24.66 34.41
CA THR A 807 4.41 -25.66 34.90
C THR A 807 3.96 -26.39 36.18
N VAL A 808 3.57 -25.64 37.21
CA VAL A 808 3.17 -26.20 38.52
C VAL A 808 1.95 -27.09 38.40
N LYS A 809 0.94 -26.66 37.63
CA LYS A 809 -0.32 -27.40 37.46
C LYS A 809 -0.10 -28.73 36.76
N HIS A 810 0.69 -28.74 35.69
CA HIS A 810 0.96 -29.96 34.92
C HIS A 810 1.80 -30.96 35.72
N LEU A 811 2.85 -30.49 36.39
CA LEU A 811 3.68 -31.36 37.23
C LEU A 811 2.91 -31.91 38.43
N TYR A 812 2.08 -31.10 39.08
CA TYR A 812 1.25 -31.54 40.20
C TYR A 812 0.24 -32.60 39.78
N ALA A 813 -0.53 -32.35 38.71
CA ALA A 813 -1.53 -33.31 38.22
C ALA A 813 -0.89 -34.61 37.71
N ALA A 814 0.29 -34.53 37.09
CA ALA A 814 1.05 -35.70 36.66
C ALA A 814 1.58 -36.50 37.86
N ALA A 815 2.09 -35.83 38.90
CA ALA A 815 2.54 -36.46 40.13
C ALA A 815 1.40 -37.15 40.89
N GLU A 816 0.21 -36.53 40.92
CA GLU A 816 -0.99 -37.11 41.51
C GLU A 816 -1.44 -38.39 40.79
N ARG A 817 -1.35 -38.42 39.44
CA ARG A 817 -1.75 -39.57 38.62
C ARG A 817 -0.67 -40.66 38.49
N GLY A 818 0.58 -40.33 38.77
CA GLY A 818 1.71 -41.21 38.50
C GLY A 818 2.04 -41.33 37.00
N ASP A 819 1.88 -40.24 36.24
CA ASP A 819 2.16 -40.23 34.80
C ASP A 819 3.65 -40.54 34.52
N VAL A 820 3.92 -41.37 33.51
CA VAL A 820 5.29 -41.72 33.07
C VAL A 820 5.60 -41.02 31.75
N ASP A 821 6.66 -40.20 31.74
CA ASP A 821 7.13 -39.54 30.51
C ASP A 821 8.06 -40.46 29.70
N LYS A 822 7.78 -40.62 28.40
CA LYS A 822 8.53 -41.52 27.50
C LYS A 822 9.73 -40.84 26.83
N LEU A 823 9.97 -39.55 27.04
CA LEU A 823 11.12 -38.82 26.48
C LEU A 823 11.23 -38.93 24.94
N LYS A 824 10.10 -38.82 24.23
CA LYS A 824 10.06 -39.02 22.76
C LYS A 824 10.18 -37.73 21.96
N GLY A 825 9.76 -36.59 22.51
CA GLY A 825 9.78 -35.30 21.84
C GLY A 825 11.05 -34.50 22.09
N VAL A 826 11.06 -33.30 21.51
CA VAL A 826 12.24 -32.41 21.50
C VAL A 826 12.48 -31.80 22.88
N ILE A 827 11.45 -31.24 23.50
CA ILE A 827 11.58 -30.41 24.70
C ILE A 827 12.02 -31.25 25.89
N GLU A 828 11.40 -32.40 26.08
CA GLU A 828 11.69 -33.33 27.16
C GLU A 828 13.12 -33.88 27.09
N ASN A 829 13.64 -34.19 25.90
CA ASN A 829 15.03 -34.62 25.71
C ASN A 829 16.02 -33.48 26.00
N VAL A 830 15.72 -32.26 25.56
CA VAL A 830 16.54 -31.07 25.87
C VAL A 830 16.56 -30.80 27.37
N ILE A 831 15.42 -30.89 28.06
CA ILE A 831 15.32 -30.67 29.52
C ILE A 831 16.18 -31.68 30.30
N VAL A 832 16.18 -32.95 29.90
CA VAL A 832 16.99 -33.99 30.58
C VAL A 832 18.44 -34.07 30.10
N GLY A 833 18.83 -33.25 29.11
CA GLY A 833 20.19 -33.24 28.56
C GLY A 833 20.53 -34.42 27.65
N LYS A 834 19.53 -35.05 27.01
CA LYS A 834 19.73 -36.08 26.00
C LYS A 834 19.67 -35.48 24.58
N PRO A 835 20.41 -36.06 23.61
CA PRO A 835 20.20 -35.71 22.21
C PRO A 835 18.75 -35.98 21.81
N ILE A 836 18.19 -35.08 21.02
CA ILE A 836 16.83 -35.23 20.49
C ILE A 836 16.82 -36.28 19.38
N TYR A 837 15.74 -37.05 19.24
CA TYR A 837 15.57 -38.02 18.15
C TYR A 837 15.16 -37.35 16.82
N LEU A 838 15.89 -36.31 16.42
CA LEU A 838 15.73 -35.57 15.16
C LEU A 838 17.10 -35.11 14.66
N GLY A 839 17.22 -34.83 13.36
CA GLY A 839 18.50 -34.45 12.75
C GLY A 839 19.58 -35.52 13.01
N THR A 840 20.76 -35.12 13.47
CA THR A 840 21.85 -36.08 13.73
C THR A 840 21.56 -37.09 14.84
N GLY A 841 20.61 -36.80 15.74
CA GLY A 841 20.27 -37.70 16.86
C GLY A 841 19.40 -38.90 16.46
N CYS A 842 18.90 -38.96 15.22
CA CYS A 842 18.22 -40.16 14.71
C CYS A 842 19.18 -41.14 14.03
N VAL A 843 20.47 -40.80 13.92
CA VAL A 843 21.48 -41.63 13.26
C VAL A 843 22.27 -42.39 14.31
N GLU A 844 22.25 -43.73 14.21
CA GLU A 844 23.16 -44.59 14.98
C GLU A 844 24.38 -44.93 14.13
N LEU A 845 25.57 -44.66 14.64
CA LEU A 845 26.83 -44.97 13.98
C LEU A 845 27.34 -46.33 14.47
N THR A 846 27.61 -47.23 13.54
CA THR A 846 28.33 -48.48 13.80
C THR A 846 29.69 -48.41 13.11
N ILE A 847 30.73 -48.86 13.81
CA ILE A 847 32.08 -49.00 13.25
C ILE A 847 32.45 -50.47 13.36
N ASP A 848 32.77 -51.08 12.23
CA ASP A 848 33.37 -52.40 12.19
C ASP A 848 34.85 -52.31 12.63
N ARG A 849 35.15 -52.86 13.80
CA ARG A 849 36.51 -52.84 14.36
C ARG A 849 37.42 -53.90 13.77
N GLU A 850 36.88 -54.94 13.12
CA GLU A 850 37.70 -56.00 12.51
C GLU A 850 38.39 -55.52 11.22
N TYR A 851 37.91 -54.41 10.64
CA TYR A 851 38.50 -53.80 9.45
C TYR A 851 39.85 -53.09 9.71
N GLU A 852 40.18 -52.72 10.95
CA GLU A 852 41.47 -52.09 11.29
C GLU A 852 42.55 -53.09 11.76
N GLU A 853 42.18 -54.23 12.37
CA GLU A 853 43.15 -55.26 12.79
C GLU A 853 43.55 -56.22 11.64
N GLY A 854 42.76 -56.28 10.56
CA GLY A 854 43.04 -57.09 9.36
C GLY A 854 44.07 -56.51 8.38
N LYS A 855 44.62 -55.31 8.60
CA LYS A 855 45.65 -54.70 7.73
C LYS A 855 47.10 -55.04 8.09
N ASN A 856 47.33 -55.75 9.20
CA ASN A 856 48.67 -56.11 9.68
C ASN A 856 48.96 -57.63 9.60
N MET A 857 48.21 -58.40 8.79
CA MET A 857 48.41 -59.86 8.62
C MET A 857 48.74 -60.32 7.18
N GLU A 858 49.17 -59.41 6.30
CA GLU A 858 49.71 -59.75 4.96
C GLU A 858 51.05 -59.05 4.68
N GLU A 859 52.07 -59.38 5.47
CA GLU A 859 53.52 -59.34 5.13
C GLU A 859 54.16 -60.58 5.75
#